data_AF-B8ERV7-F1
#
_entry.id   AF-B8ERV7-F1
#
_cell.length_a   1.000
_cell.length_b   1.000
_cell.length_c   1.000
_cell.angle_alpha   90.00
_cell.angle_beta   90.00
_cell.angle_gamma   90.00
#
_symmetry.space_group_name_H-M   'P 1'
#
loop_
_entity.id
_entity.type
_entity.pdbx_description
1 polymer ?
#
loop_
_entity_poly.entity_id
_entity_poly.type
_entity_poly.pdbx_seq_one_letter_code
_entity_poly.pdbx_strand_id
1 'polypeptide(L)'
;MLRSDLAWERTCQKRPGMNPVVEALSLLTPYDIDKPKRRIGPKGDGGYVLVDDLSVDQAIVSYGISFEYEFDREMAEAGHDVYMFDHTIEGVNATTSRMHFFKEGVAGITDSPKSLYSIEDHLTRHNITGDRLILKIDVEGAEFDAFVAIGEKTLCRFEQIVMEIHNVNCLEDSVYRAKFCQMFRKINKFYTLFHVHANNCDGQNGIYPVCGIPVFGIIELSYIRSNIVRREPSRTLYPTSIDYPNTGHKDKLLWFFPFLPTHLTLENFAACEERVEYFHRLQQYEISALQAGSRLANVAIGKPASQSSLSEWSVTNEANKAVSGIFPPGYAFHTDFEDKPWWQIDLLALYPIERIVVHNRLDMLPERARTLKIEISHDGQNWSVIHAGIHYFSGGPTGSPLNVSLASRVSGRYVRLSLEERQALHLAQVEILVRPDLVPFVDFRAKHSLSNLKHRLEDPAQSWWYYTLEKTAAADDALPVAGLKINHSGRFGNLLEQTANAILLAQKTGLKYVQLGRHDLFDPKTPSMIDDLTLIPAGEALPADGSCVGGVFLHMTDFAPNLTPTEEEHCKIIRETIRPHVLAQLRPDGKRAADELTIHIRSGDIFDGPQRAWAWYRQPPLAFYKLIVDRLRAAGTISRVRLVYEDRGNPCIPALETYLTNARIPFRAQSGTLAEDLAALIDAPHLAFGFGTFGYAVCKLSTKIRSVHFFGPELNEFALVGGRYDSIPGIEHVYSIVDTAGEYIKIGDWANTPEQREMMIDYPLDALEISEVKGATK
;
A
#
# COMPACT_ATOMS: atom_id res chain seq x y z
N MET A 1 -6.46 22.07 42.45
CA MET A 1 -5.51 22.39 41.38
C MET A 1 -5.01 21.08 40.79
N LEU A 2 -5.64 20.59 39.73
CA LEU A 2 -5.34 19.32 39.07
C LEU A 2 -5.47 19.55 37.57
N ARG A 3 -4.40 20.00 36.91
CA ARG A 3 -4.24 20.07 35.44
C ARG A 3 -2.75 20.15 35.09
N SER A 4 -2.09 19.01 34.95
CA SER A 4 -0.79 18.93 34.25
C SER A 4 -0.53 17.60 33.53
N ASP A 5 -1.26 16.52 33.81
CA ASP A 5 -0.77 15.19 33.41
C ASP A 5 -1.46 14.59 32.16
N LEU A 6 -2.19 15.40 31.38
CA LEU A 6 -2.90 14.95 30.17
C LEU A 6 -2.20 15.34 28.84
N ALA A 7 -0.96 15.82 28.88
CA ALA A 7 -0.25 16.26 27.68
C ALA A 7 0.24 15.08 26.79
N TRP A 8 0.57 13.92 27.38
CA TRP A 8 1.10 12.78 26.62
C TRP A 8 0.02 11.93 25.92
N GLU A 9 -1.13 11.71 26.56
CA GLU A 9 -2.21 10.88 26.00
C GLU A 9 -2.90 11.51 24.77
N ARG A 10 -2.83 12.85 24.62
CA ARG A 10 -3.36 13.54 23.43
C ARG A 10 -2.46 13.44 22.20
N THR A 11 -1.22 12.97 22.35
CA THR A 11 -0.25 12.90 21.24
C THR A 11 -0.22 11.57 20.48
N CYS A 12 -0.97 10.56 20.95
CA CYS A 12 -1.04 9.20 20.36
C CYS A 12 -2.41 8.84 19.78
N GLN A 13 -3.25 9.83 19.43
CA GLN A 13 -4.34 9.60 18.48
C GLN A 13 -3.77 9.69 17.07
N LYS A 14 -3.77 8.56 16.34
CA LYS A 14 -3.46 8.38 14.91
C LYS A 14 -2.66 9.55 14.29
N ARG A 15 -1.35 9.60 14.52
CA ARG A 15 -0.46 10.40 13.65
C ARG A 15 -0.35 9.65 12.31
N PRO A 16 -0.83 10.20 11.19
CA PRO A 16 -0.58 9.60 9.89
C PRO A 16 0.93 9.59 9.64
N GLY A 17 1.51 8.43 9.28
CA GLY A 17 2.90 8.36 8.83
C GLY A 17 3.97 7.91 9.84
N MET A 18 3.61 7.39 11.02
CA MET A 18 4.59 6.70 11.89
C MET A 18 4.71 5.23 11.48
N ASN A 19 5.94 4.71 11.36
CA ASN A 19 6.16 3.29 11.09
C ASN A 19 5.42 2.43 12.14
N PRO A 20 4.52 1.51 11.75
CA PRO A 20 3.75 0.69 12.68
C PRO A 20 4.61 -0.13 13.65
N VAL A 21 5.80 -0.54 13.24
CA VAL A 21 6.76 -1.28 14.09
C VAL A 21 7.33 -0.37 15.17
N VAL A 22 7.71 0.86 14.81
CA VAL A 22 8.18 1.88 15.78
C VAL A 22 7.09 2.18 16.80
N GLU A 23 5.84 2.31 16.34
CA GLU A 23 4.69 2.49 17.23
C GLU A 23 4.57 1.34 18.23
N ALA A 24 4.63 0.10 17.75
CA ALA A 24 4.55 -1.07 18.62
C ALA A 24 5.70 -1.10 19.63
N LEU A 25 6.95 -0.96 19.18
CA LEU A 25 8.12 -0.95 20.05
C LEU A 25 8.06 0.18 21.08
N SER A 26 7.54 1.36 20.74
CA SER A 26 7.41 2.49 21.68
C SER A 26 6.59 2.16 22.93
N LEU A 27 5.71 1.15 22.87
CA LEU A 27 4.93 0.69 24.02
C LEU A 27 5.80 -0.01 25.07
N LEU A 28 7.03 -0.42 24.74
CA LEU A 28 8.00 -1.01 25.66
C LEU A 28 9.02 0.02 26.20
N THR A 29 8.68 1.31 26.21
CA THR A 29 9.58 2.34 26.77
C THR A 29 9.69 2.19 28.30
N PRO A 30 10.89 1.92 28.85
CA PRO A 30 11.07 1.78 30.29
C PRO A 30 11.18 3.14 31.00
N TYR A 31 10.90 3.14 32.30
CA TYR A 31 11.00 4.30 33.18
C TYR A 31 11.82 3.98 34.43
N ASP A 32 12.60 4.95 34.90
CA ASP A 32 13.19 4.87 36.24
C ASP A 32 12.12 5.19 37.28
N ILE A 33 12.15 4.48 38.42
CA ILE A 33 11.19 4.62 39.51
C ILE A 33 11.89 4.90 40.83
N ASP A 34 11.15 5.43 41.80
CA ASP A 34 11.63 5.83 43.13
C ASP A 34 11.69 4.71 44.17
N LYS A 35 11.54 3.45 43.75
CA LYS A 35 11.55 2.27 44.63
C LYS A 35 12.74 1.33 44.34
N PRO A 36 13.28 0.65 45.38
CA PRO A 36 14.35 -0.34 45.21
C PRO A 36 13.86 -1.56 44.41
N LYS A 37 14.80 -2.24 43.74
CA LYS A 37 14.55 -3.41 42.90
C LYS A 37 15.34 -4.60 43.43
N ARG A 38 14.75 -5.80 43.37
CA ARG A 38 15.39 -7.07 43.72
C ARG A 38 15.07 -8.11 42.67
N ARG A 39 16.05 -8.95 42.33
CA ARG A 39 15.85 -10.14 41.51
C ARG A 39 15.48 -11.34 42.40
N ILE A 40 14.50 -12.11 41.96
CA ILE A 40 13.98 -13.32 42.62
C ILE A 40 14.09 -14.49 41.64
N GLY A 41 14.46 -15.68 42.12
CA GLY A 41 14.70 -16.86 41.31
C GLY A 41 16.18 -17.08 40.98
N PRO A 42 16.48 -18.06 40.11
CA PRO A 42 17.82 -18.61 39.91
C PRO A 42 18.71 -17.65 39.11
N LYS A 43 20.04 -17.72 39.27
CA LYS A 43 21.01 -16.94 38.47
C LYS A 43 21.16 -17.52 37.07
N GLY A 44 20.11 -17.37 36.27
CA GLY A 44 19.90 -17.96 34.95
C GLY A 44 18.45 -17.79 34.55
N ASP A 45 17.99 -18.67 33.66
CA ASP A 45 16.62 -18.67 33.18
C ASP A 45 15.57 -18.81 34.29
N GLY A 46 14.43 -18.14 34.16
CA GLY A 46 13.32 -18.24 35.12
C GLY A 46 13.47 -17.39 36.39
N GLY A 47 14.29 -16.33 36.38
CA GLY A 47 14.35 -15.37 37.49
C GLY A 47 14.09 -13.94 37.06
N TYR A 48 13.27 -13.22 37.84
CA TYR A 48 12.68 -11.94 37.43
C TYR A 48 12.99 -10.82 38.43
N VAL A 49 12.97 -9.59 37.96
CA VAL A 49 13.16 -8.38 38.79
C VAL A 49 11.81 -7.84 39.26
N LEU A 50 11.67 -7.67 40.57
CA LEU A 50 10.53 -7.03 41.23
C LEU A 50 10.96 -5.77 41.98
N VAL A 51 9.98 -4.95 42.32
CA VAL A 51 10.14 -3.90 43.34
C VAL A 51 10.24 -4.55 44.71
N ASP A 52 11.28 -4.17 45.46
CA ASP A 52 11.62 -4.69 46.79
C ASP A 52 10.78 -4.01 47.90
N ASP A 53 9.46 -4.16 47.78
CA ASP A 53 8.44 -3.64 48.69
C ASP A 53 7.30 -4.67 48.84
N LEU A 54 7.69 -5.93 48.98
CA LEU A 54 6.78 -7.07 49.05
C LEU A 54 6.17 -7.20 50.45
N SER A 55 4.85 -7.32 50.54
CA SER A 55 4.18 -7.62 51.82
C SER A 55 3.83 -9.09 51.94
N VAL A 56 3.95 -9.63 53.16
CA VAL A 56 3.80 -11.06 53.48
C VAL A 56 2.45 -11.68 53.10
N ASP A 57 1.44 -10.86 52.84
CA ASP A 57 0.08 -11.24 52.46
C ASP A 57 -0.17 -11.22 50.94
N GLN A 58 0.81 -10.83 50.10
CA GLN A 58 0.65 -10.85 48.65
C GLN A 58 0.69 -12.30 48.14
N ALA A 59 -0.35 -12.69 47.40
CA ALA A 59 -0.38 -13.95 46.68
C ALA A 59 0.19 -13.77 45.26
N ILE A 60 0.85 -14.82 44.76
CA ILE A 60 1.43 -14.89 43.43
C ILE A 60 0.52 -15.76 42.58
N VAL A 61 0.18 -15.26 41.39
CA VAL A 61 -0.48 -16.02 40.34
C VAL A 61 0.57 -16.24 39.25
N SER A 62 0.94 -17.49 39.03
CA SER A 62 2.06 -17.87 38.18
C SER A 62 1.62 -18.80 37.06
N TYR A 63 2.01 -18.45 35.84
CA TYR A 63 1.68 -19.17 34.61
C TYR A 63 2.94 -19.59 33.86
N GLY A 64 2.92 -20.81 33.34
CA GLY A 64 4.01 -21.41 32.56
C GLY A 64 5.18 -21.76 33.44
N ILE A 65 5.08 -22.94 34.04
CA ILE A 65 5.96 -23.43 35.11
C ILE A 65 7.04 -24.33 34.51
N SER A 66 6.69 -25.14 33.51
CA SER A 66 7.60 -26.05 32.81
C SER A 66 8.49 -26.82 33.81
N PHE A 67 9.81 -26.85 33.59
CA PHE A 67 10.78 -27.45 34.50
C PHE A 67 11.46 -26.44 35.45
N GLU A 68 11.20 -25.13 35.30
CA GLU A 68 11.91 -24.04 36.00
C GLU A 68 10.93 -23.18 36.80
N TYR A 69 10.79 -23.50 38.09
CA TYR A 69 9.86 -22.83 39.03
C TYR A 69 10.55 -22.33 40.30
N GLU A 70 11.83 -22.00 40.17
CA GLU A 70 12.66 -21.52 41.27
C GLU A 70 12.23 -20.11 41.75
N PHE A 71 11.72 -19.26 40.87
CA PHE A 71 11.04 -18.01 41.26
C PHE A 71 9.85 -18.30 42.19
N ASP A 72 8.98 -19.23 41.80
CA ASP A 72 7.79 -19.62 42.56
C ASP A 72 8.17 -20.22 43.92
N ARG A 73 9.20 -21.08 43.92
CA ARG A 73 9.76 -21.67 45.14
C ARG A 73 10.30 -20.62 46.10
N GLU A 74 11.11 -19.67 45.62
CA GLU A 74 11.68 -18.61 46.47
C GLU A 74 10.59 -17.73 47.08
N MET A 75 9.53 -17.40 46.32
CA MET A 75 8.38 -16.65 46.85
C MET A 75 7.60 -17.44 47.90
N ALA A 76 7.39 -18.75 47.68
CA ALA A 76 6.70 -19.60 48.64
C ALA A 76 7.50 -19.79 49.94
N GLU A 77 8.83 -19.94 49.83
CA GLU A 77 9.76 -20.04 50.97
C GLU A 77 9.87 -18.71 51.74
N ALA A 78 9.68 -17.57 51.06
CA ALA A 78 9.54 -16.26 51.69
C ALA A 78 8.18 -16.05 52.39
N GLY A 79 7.27 -17.02 52.30
CA GLY A 79 6.00 -17.05 53.04
C GLY A 79 4.77 -16.67 52.25
N HIS A 80 4.87 -16.46 50.95
CA HIS A 80 3.73 -16.10 50.10
C HIS A 80 2.96 -17.33 49.61
N ASP A 81 1.65 -17.19 49.40
CA ASP A 81 0.87 -18.22 48.70
C ASP A 81 1.06 -18.09 47.19
N VAL A 82 1.52 -19.15 46.53
CA VAL A 82 1.89 -19.18 45.11
C VAL A 82 0.99 -20.17 44.38
N TYR A 83 0.13 -19.64 43.51
CA TYR A 83 -0.81 -20.40 42.70
C TYR A 83 -0.22 -20.62 41.31
N MET A 84 0.14 -21.86 41.02
CA MET A 84 0.93 -22.26 39.86
C MET A 84 0.05 -23.00 38.85
N PHE A 85 -0.01 -22.48 37.62
CA PHE A 85 -0.89 -22.99 36.56
C PHE A 85 -0.09 -23.42 35.34
N ASP A 86 -0.09 -24.73 35.07
CA ASP A 86 0.50 -25.28 33.85
C ASP A 86 -0.15 -26.61 33.45
N HIS A 87 -0.84 -26.61 32.30
CA HIS A 87 -1.49 -27.80 31.75
C HIS A 87 -0.54 -28.76 31.02
N THR A 88 0.72 -28.36 30.78
CA THR A 88 1.70 -29.12 29.99
C THR A 88 2.54 -30.08 30.84
N ILE A 89 2.57 -29.90 32.17
CA ILE A 89 3.30 -30.75 33.11
C ILE A 89 2.34 -31.53 34.02
N GLU A 90 2.80 -32.64 34.59
CA GLU A 90 1.99 -33.45 35.51
C GLU A 90 1.94 -32.88 36.94
N GLY A 91 2.94 -32.09 37.34
CA GLY A 91 3.06 -31.56 38.69
C GLY A 91 4.42 -30.95 38.97
N VAL A 92 4.55 -30.37 40.16
CA VAL A 92 5.79 -29.78 40.69
C VAL A 92 6.21 -30.48 41.98
N ASN A 93 7.51 -30.48 42.27
CA ASN A 93 8.02 -30.97 43.55
C ASN A 93 7.90 -29.87 44.61
N ALA A 94 6.69 -29.67 45.14
CA ALA A 94 6.41 -28.64 46.13
C ALA A 94 7.28 -28.79 47.40
N THR A 95 8.05 -27.77 47.74
CA THR A 95 8.88 -27.74 48.96
C THR A 95 8.14 -27.19 50.17
N THR A 96 7.02 -26.50 49.96
CA THR A 96 6.19 -25.91 51.02
C THR A 96 4.70 -26.14 50.75
N SER A 97 3.87 -26.03 51.79
CA SER A 97 2.40 -26.08 51.66
C SER A 97 1.78 -24.83 51.01
N ARG A 98 2.60 -23.83 50.68
CA ARG A 98 2.19 -22.57 50.04
C ARG A 98 2.30 -22.60 48.52
N MET A 99 2.82 -23.70 47.96
CA MET A 99 2.86 -23.95 46.51
C MET A 99 1.60 -24.72 46.11
N HIS A 100 0.69 -24.04 45.42
CA HIS A 100 -0.61 -24.58 44.99
C HIS A 100 -0.58 -24.84 43.48
N PHE A 101 -0.28 -26.07 43.07
CA PHE A 101 -0.20 -26.42 41.65
C PHE A 101 -1.53 -26.93 41.08
N PHE A 102 -1.87 -26.45 39.89
CA PHE A 102 -3.03 -26.87 39.12
C PHE A 102 -2.62 -27.16 37.68
N LYS A 103 -3.04 -28.35 37.19
CA LYS A 103 -2.86 -28.75 35.79
C LYS A 103 -3.89 -28.07 34.88
N GLU A 104 -3.85 -26.75 34.86
CA GLU A 104 -4.74 -25.85 34.12
C GLU A 104 -3.90 -24.80 33.38
N GLY A 105 -4.31 -24.40 32.18
CA GLY A 105 -3.62 -23.41 31.35
C GLY A 105 -4.38 -22.09 31.25
N VAL A 106 -3.67 -21.01 30.95
CA VAL A 106 -4.29 -19.70 30.74
C VAL A 106 -4.72 -19.51 29.29
N ALA A 107 -5.87 -18.88 29.07
CA ALA A 107 -6.38 -18.52 27.75
C ALA A 107 -7.21 -17.24 27.79
N GLY A 108 -7.40 -16.61 26.63
CA GLY A 108 -8.32 -15.47 26.50
C GLY A 108 -9.81 -15.86 26.57
N ILE A 109 -10.14 -17.11 26.24
CA ILE A 109 -11.49 -17.66 26.31
C ILE A 109 -11.41 -19.00 27.04
N THR A 110 -12.26 -19.17 28.04
CA THR A 110 -12.33 -20.41 28.82
C THR A 110 -12.86 -21.57 27.99
N ASP A 111 -12.10 -22.67 27.99
CA ASP A 111 -12.38 -23.95 27.36
C ASP A 111 -12.12 -25.06 28.40
N SER A 112 -13.09 -25.23 29.31
CA SER A 112 -13.00 -26.19 30.42
C SER A 112 -12.69 -27.63 29.98
N PRO A 113 -13.21 -28.15 28.85
CA PRO A 113 -12.82 -29.46 28.32
C PRO A 113 -11.32 -29.63 28.05
N LYS A 114 -10.59 -28.55 27.77
CA LYS A 114 -9.13 -28.56 27.57
C LYS A 114 -8.35 -28.09 28.79
N SER A 115 -9.02 -27.89 29.93
CA SER A 115 -8.42 -27.29 31.13
C SER A 115 -7.78 -25.93 30.87
N LEU A 116 -8.36 -25.13 29.96
CA LEU A 116 -7.90 -23.77 29.66
C LEU A 116 -8.91 -22.76 30.21
N TYR A 117 -8.44 -21.78 30.97
CA TYR A 117 -9.32 -20.80 31.61
C TYR A 117 -8.75 -19.38 31.53
N SER A 118 -9.64 -18.40 31.63
CA SER A 118 -9.25 -17.00 31.81
C SER A 118 -8.60 -16.77 33.18
N ILE A 119 -7.81 -15.69 33.31
CA ILE A 119 -7.24 -15.29 34.60
C ILE A 119 -8.35 -15.05 35.65
N GLU A 120 -9.49 -14.49 35.23
CA GLU A 120 -10.64 -14.23 36.11
C GLU A 120 -11.26 -15.52 36.65
N ASP A 121 -11.36 -16.54 35.78
CA ASP A 121 -11.85 -17.85 36.18
C ASP A 121 -10.90 -18.54 37.13
N HIS A 122 -9.58 -18.49 36.91
CA HIS A 122 -8.60 -19.03 37.86
C HIS A 122 -8.71 -18.36 39.24
N LEU A 123 -8.78 -17.03 39.28
CA LEU A 123 -8.93 -16.29 40.54
C LEU A 123 -10.21 -16.70 41.28
N THR A 124 -11.31 -16.90 40.55
CA THR A 124 -12.61 -17.28 41.13
C THR A 124 -12.62 -18.73 41.59
N ARG A 125 -12.17 -19.65 40.73
CA ARG A 125 -12.20 -21.11 40.97
C ARG A 125 -11.33 -21.52 42.15
N HIS A 126 -10.18 -20.87 42.30
CA HIS A 126 -9.20 -21.18 43.36
C HIS A 126 -9.27 -20.22 44.54
N ASN A 127 -10.34 -19.40 44.61
CA ASN A 127 -10.62 -18.47 45.69
C ASN A 127 -9.42 -17.54 46.02
N ILE A 128 -8.74 -17.06 44.97
CA ILE A 128 -7.60 -16.17 45.08
C ILE A 128 -8.13 -14.75 45.28
N THR A 129 -8.08 -14.29 46.52
CA THR A 129 -8.64 -13.00 46.97
C THR A 129 -7.54 -11.95 47.18
N GLY A 130 -7.92 -10.68 47.36
CA GLY A 130 -6.99 -9.57 47.55
C GLY A 130 -6.74 -8.72 46.31
N ASP A 131 -6.20 -7.51 46.53
CA ASP A 131 -6.02 -6.46 45.53
C ASP A 131 -4.56 -6.00 45.38
N ARG A 132 -3.62 -6.74 45.97
CA ARG A 132 -2.17 -6.53 45.88
C ARG A 132 -1.44 -7.78 45.36
N LEU A 133 -2.03 -8.45 44.37
CA LEU A 133 -1.50 -9.69 43.80
C LEU A 133 -0.23 -9.45 42.98
N ILE A 134 0.56 -10.49 42.75
CA ILE A 134 1.69 -10.45 41.81
C ILE A 134 1.42 -11.45 40.69
N LEU A 135 1.57 -11.02 39.44
CA LEU A 135 1.40 -11.88 38.28
C LEU A 135 2.77 -12.23 37.69
N LYS A 136 3.09 -13.53 37.61
CA LYS A 136 4.16 -14.06 36.77
C LYS A 136 3.54 -14.79 35.59
N ILE A 137 3.93 -14.43 34.37
CA ILE A 137 3.35 -15.04 33.17
C ILE A 137 4.38 -15.21 32.07
N ASP A 138 4.59 -16.46 31.70
CA ASP A 138 5.58 -16.90 30.72
C ASP A 138 5.02 -18.11 29.96
N VAL A 139 4.19 -17.86 28.93
CA VAL A 139 3.34 -18.90 28.31
C VAL A 139 3.32 -18.78 26.79
N GLU A 140 4.50 -18.78 26.17
CA GLU A 140 4.74 -19.08 24.75
C GLU A 140 3.68 -18.54 23.75
N GLY A 141 3.23 -17.28 23.93
CA GLY A 141 2.29 -16.60 23.04
C GLY A 141 0.83 -16.53 23.53
N ALA A 142 0.44 -17.28 24.57
CA ALA A 142 -0.89 -17.20 25.17
C ALA A 142 -1.09 -15.93 26.03
N GLU A 143 -0.01 -15.21 26.36
CA GLU A 143 -0.04 -13.98 27.15
C GLU A 143 -0.93 -12.93 26.49
N PHE A 144 -0.81 -12.78 25.16
CA PHE A 144 -1.53 -11.75 24.41
C PHE A 144 -3.05 -11.90 24.56
N ASP A 145 -3.57 -13.10 24.33
CA ASP A 145 -5.01 -13.34 24.38
C ASP A 145 -5.52 -13.26 25.84
N ALA A 146 -4.72 -13.71 26.82
CA ALA A 146 -5.06 -13.61 28.25
C ALA A 146 -5.16 -12.15 28.74
N PHE A 147 -4.19 -11.30 28.40
CA PHE A 147 -4.21 -9.87 28.77
C PHE A 147 -5.26 -9.07 28.02
N VAL A 148 -5.56 -9.44 26.78
CA VAL A 148 -6.66 -8.82 26.03
C VAL A 148 -7.99 -9.14 26.70
N ALA A 149 -8.19 -10.36 27.18
CA ALA A 149 -9.44 -10.81 27.78
C ALA A 149 -9.68 -10.31 29.22
N ILE A 150 -8.67 -10.30 30.09
CA ILE A 150 -8.84 -9.96 31.52
C ILE A 150 -9.49 -8.59 31.73
N GLY A 151 -10.55 -8.47 32.54
CA GLY A 151 -11.21 -7.18 32.79
C GLY A 151 -10.27 -6.17 33.48
N GLU A 152 -10.42 -4.87 33.18
CA GLU A 152 -9.57 -3.83 33.77
C GLU A 152 -9.62 -3.84 35.30
N LYS A 153 -10.78 -4.11 35.90
CA LYS A 153 -10.94 -4.22 37.36
C LYS A 153 -10.09 -5.35 37.93
N THR A 154 -10.12 -6.52 37.30
CA THR A 154 -9.32 -7.68 37.71
C THR A 154 -7.83 -7.41 37.49
N LEU A 155 -7.46 -6.84 36.33
CA LEU A 155 -6.10 -6.43 36.05
C LEU A 155 -5.58 -5.43 37.09
N CYS A 156 -6.42 -4.57 37.67
CA CYS A 156 -6.03 -3.64 38.73
C CYS A 156 -5.81 -4.28 40.11
N ARG A 157 -6.14 -5.56 40.29
CA ARG A 157 -5.86 -6.31 41.54
C ARG A 157 -4.41 -6.77 41.64
N PHE A 158 -3.67 -6.71 40.53
CA PHE A 158 -2.24 -6.98 40.53
C PHE A 158 -1.47 -5.69 40.82
N GLU A 159 -0.52 -5.76 41.72
CA GLU A 159 0.37 -4.64 42.06
C GLU A 159 1.61 -4.63 41.17
N GLN A 160 2.14 -5.82 40.87
CA GLN A 160 3.30 -6.03 40.02
C GLN A 160 3.01 -7.14 39.01
N ILE A 161 3.59 -7.00 37.82
CA ILE A 161 3.54 -8.01 36.76
C ILE A 161 4.96 -8.24 36.26
N VAL A 162 5.41 -9.48 36.27
CA VAL A 162 6.62 -9.92 35.57
C VAL A 162 6.20 -10.86 34.45
N MET A 163 6.78 -10.67 33.28
CA MET A 163 6.45 -11.48 32.11
C MET A 163 7.64 -11.66 31.21
N GLU A 164 7.62 -12.77 30.48
CA GLU A 164 8.46 -12.97 29.31
C GLU A 164 7.58 -12.83 28.06
N ILE A 165 8.07 -12.09 27.06
CA ILE A 165 7.39 -11.97 25.77
C ILE A 165 8.21 -12.58 24.65
N HIS A 166 7.53 -13.40 23.85
CA HIS A 166 8.10 -14.16 22.77
C HIS A 166 7.82 -13.51 21.40
N ASN A 167 8.70 -13.76 20.43
CA ASN A 167 8.54 -13.40 19.03
C ASN A 167 8.48 -11.89 18.75
N VAL A 168 9.21 -11.06 19.51
CA VAL A 168 9.28 -9.60 19.24
C VAL A 168 9.85 -9.30 17.84
N ASN A 169 10.66 -10.21 17.30
CA ASN A 169 11.15 -10.20 15.92
C ASN A 169 10.03 -10.35 14.85
N CYS A 170 8.82 -10.78 15.23
CA CYS A 170 7.67 -10.92 14.34
C CYS A 170 6.82 -9.63 14.22
N LEU A 171 7.28 -8.50 14.73
CA LEU A 171 6.54 -7.23 14.69
C LEU A 171 6.23 -6.70 13.28
N GLU A 172 6.87 -7.21 12.21
CA GLU A 172 6.46 -6.89 10.83
C GLU A 172 5.12 -7.52 10.45
N ASP A 173 4.76 -8.66 11.05
CA ASP A 173 3.47 -9.31 10.83
C ASP A 173 2.34 -8.45 11.40
N SER A 174 1.39 -8.10 10.53
CA SER A 174 0.32 -7.17 10.90
C SER A 174 -0.65 -7.72 11.94
N VAL A 175 -0.86 -9.03 11.99
CA VAL A 175 -1.79 -9.69 12.91
C VAL A 175 -1.15 -9.80 14.29
N TYR A 176 0.08 -10.29 14.35
CA TYR A 176 0.88 -10.34 15.58
C TYR A 176 1.05 -8.93 16.16
N ARG A 177 1.44 -7.95 15.34
CA ARG A 177 1.59 -6.55 15.78
C ARG A 177 0.30 -5.96 16.33
N ALA A 178 -0.85 -6.28 15.75
CA ALA A 178 -2.14 -5.80 16.26
C ALA A 178 -2.41 -6.33 17.68
N LYS A 179 -2.19 -7.64 17.93
CA LYS A 179 -2.32 -8.26 19.26
C LYS A 179 -1.34 -7.66 20.25
N PHE A 180 -0.07 -7.52 19.85
CA PHE A 180 0.99 -6.89 20.64
C PHE A 180 0.58 -5.48 21.11
N CYS A 181 0.19 -4.62 20.15
CA CYS A 181 -0.24 -3.26 20.45
C CYS A 181 -1.48 -3.21 21.35
N GLN A 182 -2.42 -4.14 21.18
CA GLN A 182 -3.64 -4.21 21.99
C GLN A 182 -3.33 -4.53 23.45
N MET A 183 -2.49 -5.53 23.71
CA MET A 183 -2.06 -5.93 25.05
C MET A 183 -1.31 -4.78 25.75
N PHE A 184 -0.24 -4.27 25.13
CA PHE A 184 0.61 -3.28 25.82
C PHE A 184 -0.06 -1.92 26.00
N ARG A 185 -0.94 -1.48 25.09
CA ARG A 185 -1.76 -0.27 25.35
C ARG A 185 -2.65 -0.43 26.57
N LYS A 186 -3.19 -1.63 26.79
CA LYS A 186 -4.04 -1.93 27.96
C LYS A 186 -3.23 -1.98 29.25
N ILE A 187 -2.07 -2.64 29.25
CA ILE A 187 -1.16 -2.68 30.41
C ILE A 187 -0.67 -1.27 30.76
N ASN A 188 -0.16 -0.52 29.77
CA ASN A 188 0.43 0.81 29.97
C ASN A 188 -0.56 1.88 30.45
N LYS A 189 -1.87 1.63 30.34
CA LYS A 189 -2.91 2.47 30.95
C LYS A 189 -2.82 2.50 32.48
N PHE A 190 -2.33 1.42 33.07
CA PHE A 190 -2.36 1.20 34.53
C PHE A 190 -1.00 0.95 35.15
N TYR A 191 -0.01 0.56 34.35
CA TYR A 191 1.30 0.12 34.82
C TYR A 191 2.43 0.94 34.20
N THR A 192 3.54 0.97 34.90
CA THR A 192 4.81 1.55 34.48
C THR A 192 5.81 0.42 34.32
N LEU A 193 6.34 0.27 33.10
CA LEU A 193 7.46 -0.63 32.79
C LEU A 193 8.72 -0.04 33.43
N PHE A 194 9.25 -0.69 34.47
CA PHE A 194 10.36 -0.15 35.24
C PHE A 194 11.67 -0.93 35.06
N HIS A 195 11.61 -2.12 34.46
CA HIS A 195 12.76 -2.96 34.20
C HIS A 195 12.55 -3.81 32.96
N VAL A 196 13.62 -4.01 32.20
CA VAL A 196 13.64 -4.84 30.99
C VAL A 196 14.94 -5.63 30.95
N HIS A 197 14.91 -6.85 30.42
CA HIS A 197 16.09 -7.68 30.28
C HIS A 197 15.95 -8.56 29.03
N ALA A 198 16.99 -8.65 28.21
CA ALA A 198 16.93 -9.39 26.94
C ALA A 198 17.36 -10.84 27.17
N ASN A 199 16.49 -11.80 26.87
CA ASN A 199 16.81 -13.20 27.02
C ASN A 199 17.82 -13.64 25.93
N ASN A 200 18.86 -14.37 26.34
CA ASN A 200 19.97 -14.79 25.48
C ASN A 200 19.95 -16.27 25.08
N CYS A 201 18.79 -16.93 25.17
CA CYS A 201 18.60 -18.35 24.83
C CYS A 201 18.79 -18.70 23.34
N ASP A 202 18.59 -17.73 22.45
CA ASP A 202 18.86 -17.82 21.00
C ASP A 202 20.36 -17.61 20.65
N GLY A 203 21.23 -17.48 21.67
CA GLY A 203 22.68 -17.37 21.53
C GLY A 203 23.20 -15.94 21.35
N GLN A 204 24.52 -15.81 21.15
CA GLN A 204 25.20 -14.50 21.02
C GLN A 204 24.75 -13.69 19.78
N ASN A 205 24.11 -14.34 18.80
CA ASN A 205 23.72 -13.74 17.51
C ASN A 205 22.21 -13.50 17.38
N GLY A 206 21.44 -13.67 18.46
CA GLY A 206 19.98 -13.52 18.48
C GLY A 206 19.45 -12.10 18.39
N ILE A 207 20.01 -11.27 17.50
CA ILE A 207 19.53 -9.92 17.18
C ILE A 207 18.86 -9.98 15.80
N TYR A 208 17.62 -9.55 15.72
CA TYR A 208 16.81 -9.57 14.50
C TYR A 208 16.58 -8.14 13.99
N PRO A 209 16.87 -7.82 12.73
CA PRO A 209 16.50 -6.53 12.15
C PRO A 209 15.02 -6.53 11.77
N VAL A 210 14.22 -5.67 12.41
CA VAL A 210 12.79 -5.48 12.10
C VAL A 210 12.60 -4.04 11.66
N CYS A 211 12.29 -3.81 10.38
CA CYS A 211 12.21 -2.47 9.78
C CYS A 211 13.46 -1.59 10.04
N GLY A 212 14.65 -2.20 10.11
CA GLY A 212 15.91 -1.51 10.39
C GLY A 212 16.20 -1.21 11.86
N ILE A 213 15.35 -1.69 12.79
CA ILE A 213 15.57 -1.60 14.23
C ILE A 213 16.05 -2.97 14.73
N PRO A 214 17.18 -3.05 15.45
CA PRO A 214 17.57 -4.31 16.09
C PRO A 214 16.55 -4.64 17.17
N VAL A 215 16.07 -5.88 17.22
CA VAL A 215 15.23 -6.37 18.32
C VAL A 215 15.74 -7.74 18.77
N PHE A 216 15.56 -8.06 20.04
CA PHE A 216 15.77 -9.42 20.54
C PHE A 216 14.45 -10.18 20.45
N GLY A 217 14.49 -11.47 20.12
CA GLY A 217 13.27 -12.26 19.94
C GLY A 217 12.46 -12.40 21.24
N ILE A 218 13.16 -12.44 22.38
CA ILE A 218 12.58 -12.68 23.70
C ILE A 218 13.07 -11.61 24.69
N ILE A 219 12.14 -11.04 25.46
CA ILE A 219 12.40 -9.98 26.43
C ILE A 219 11.60 -10.22 27.71
N GLU A 220 12.27 -10.13 28.86
CA GLU A 220 11.66 -10.10 30.18
C GLU A 220 11.27 -8.65 30.55
N LEU A 221 10.06 -8.46 31.06
CA LEU A 221 9.48 -7.16 31.39
C LEU A 221 8.94 -7.15 32.81
N SER A 222 9.28 -6.10 33.57
CA SER A 222 8.75 -5.88 34.92
C SER A 222 7.93 -4.59 35.00
N TYR A 223 6.68 -4.74 35.43
CA TYR A 223 5.69 -3.68 35.56
C TYR A 223 5.26 -3.51 37.01
N ILE A 224 5.03 -2.26 37.40
CA ILE A 224 4.41 -1.88 38.67
C ILE A 224 3.25 -0.92 38.43
N ARG A 225 2.22 -0.97 39.28
CA ARG A 225 1.08 -0.04 39.23
C ARG A 225 1.55 1.41 39.20
N SER A 226 1.14 2.15 38.17
CA SER A 226 1.61 3.53 37.93
C SER A 226 1.23 4.51 39.04
N ASN A 227 0.14 4.25 39.78
CA ASN A 227 -0.36 5.15 40.81
C ASN A 227 0.34 4.98 42.18
N ILE A 228 1.31 4.06 42.30
CA ILE A 228 2.04 3.80 43.55
C ILE A 228 3.56 4.05 43.44
N VAL A 229 4.03 4.59 42.31
CA VAL A 229 5.42 4.97 42.08
C VAL A 229 5.50 6.34 41.41
N ARG A 230 6.60 7.05 41.64
CA ARG A 230 6.98 8.18 40.79
C ARG A 230 7.88 7.66 39.67
N ARG A 231 7.61 8.06 38.43
CA ARG A 231 8.37 7.65 37.25
C ARG A 231 9.05 8.83 36.55
N GLU A 232 10.24 8.58 36.03
CA GLU A 232 11.00 9.52 35.18
C GLU A 232 11.51 8.78 33.92
N PRO A 233 11.76 9.46 32.80
CA PRO A 233 12.33 8.83 31.62
C PRO A 233 13.60 8.05 31.97
N SER A 234 13.68 6.79 31.53
CA SER A 234 14.79 5.93 31.94
C SER A 234 16.15 6.48 31.51
N ARG A 235 17.07 6.46 32.46
CA ARG A 235 18.50 6.74 32.30
C ARG A 235 19.33 5.45 32.41
N THR A 236 18.65 4.33 32.65
CA THR A 236 19.23 3.01 32.93
C THR A 236 19.62 2.30 31.64
N LEU A 237 20.87 1.80 31.57
CA LEU A 237 21.29 0.83 30.56
C LEU A 237 20.99 -0.57 31.07
N TYR A 238 20.41 -1.40 30.20
CA TYR A 238 20.08 -2.79 30.48
C TYR A 238 20.98 -3.71 29.64
N PRO A 239 21.55 -4.79 30.21
CA PRO A 239 21.36 -5.28 31.57
C PRO A 239 22.03 -4.38 32.62
N THR A 240 21.46 -4.39 33.82
CA THR A 240 21.98 -3.77 35.04
C THR A 240 22.76 -4.78 35.87
N SER A 241 23.32 -4.36 37.01
CA SER A 241 24.03 -5.27 37.92
C SER A 241 23.16 -6.30 38.63
N ILE A 242 21.82 -6.16 38.59
CA ILE A 242 20.90 -7.14 39.17
C ILE A 242 20.49 -8.22 38.17
N ASP A 243 20.76 -8.02 36.88
CA ASP A 243 20.42 -8.95 35.80
C ASP A 243 21.45 -10.08 35.69
N TYR A 244 21.00 -11.21 35.16
CA TYR A 244 21.81 -12.40 34.92
C TYR A 244 21.42 -13.02 33.58
N PRO A 245 22.39 -13.44 32.74
CA PRO A 245 22.10 -14.10 31.48
C PRO A 245 21.34 -15.41 31.71
N ASN A 246 20.29 -15.66 30.92
CA ASN A 246 19.45 -16.86 31.02
C ASN A 246 20.23 -18.15 30.71
N THR A 247 21.24 -18.06 29.82
CA THR A 247 22.11 -19.18 29.44
C THR A 247 23.58 -18.93 29.78
N GLY A 248 24.45 -19.90 29.49
CA GLY A 248 25.91 -19.75 29.63
C GLY A 248 26.56 -18.73 28.67
N HIS A 249 25.78 -18.07 27.82
CA HIS A 249 26.25 -16.99 26.96
C HIS A 249 26.33 -15.64 27.70
N LYS A 250 27.05 -14.67 27.10
CA LYS A 250 27.06 -13.31 27.63
C LYS A 250 25.67 -12.69 27.52
N ASP A 251 25.36 -11.83 28.48
CA ASP A 251 24.13 -11.04 28.51
C ASP A 251 24.02 -10.11 27.28
N LYS A 252 22.79 -9.76 26.90
CA LYS A 252 22.43 -8.99 25.71
C LYS A 252 22.09 -7.55 26.10
N LEU A 253 22.89 -6.62 25.59
CA LEU A 253 22.70 -5.20 25.82
C LEU A 253 21.50 -4.65 25.01
N LEU A 254 20.56 -3.99 25.68
CA LEU A 254 19.42 -3.29 25.08
C LEU A 254 19.81 -1.84 24.73
N TRP A 255 20.60 -1.67 23.66
CA TRP A 255 21.21 -0.39 23.26
C TRP A 255 20.47 0.34 22.12
N PHE A 256 19.20 0.05 21.90
CA PHE A 256 18.44 0.60 20.78
C PHE A 256 17.06 1.08 21.24
N PHE A 257 16.34 1.76 20.34
CA PHE A 257 14.99 2.23 20.62
C PHE A 257 14.02 1.07 20.95
N PRO A 258 13.21 1.14 22.03
CA PRO A 258 13.01 2.27 22.95
C PRO A 258 13.84 2.19 24.23
N PHE A 259 14.71 1.20 24.37
CA PHE A 259 15.40 0.84 25.61
C PHE A 259 16.63 1.70 25.90
N LEU A 260 17.15 2.41 24.89
CA LEU A 260 18.29 3.28 25.07
C LEU A 260 17.93 4.52 25.91
N PRO A 261 18.74 4.88 26.93
CA PRO A 261 18.56 6.09 27.72
C PRO A 261 18.47 7.36 26.87
N THR A 262 17.59 8.25 27.28
CA THR A 262 17.36 9.54 26.62
C THR A 262 18.59 10.47 26.64
N HIS A 263 19.57 10.21 27.53
CA HIS A 263 20.80 10.98 27.68
C HIS A 263 22.02 10.05 27.89
N LEU A 264 22.80 9.79 26.82
CA LEU A 264 24.09 9.08 26.92
C LEU A 264 25.25 9.98 26.51
N THR A 265 26.38 9.81 27.21
CA THR A 265 27.70 10.40 26.88
C THR A 265 28.54 9.39 26.06
N LEU A 266 29.61 9.87 25.41
CA LEU A 266 30.57 9.04 24.64
C LEU A 266 31.18 7.89 25.46
N GLU A 267 31.45 8.10 26.76
CA GLU A 267 31.96 7.05 27.65
C GLU A 267 30.96 5.89 27.82
N ASN A 268 29.65 6.18 27.85
CA ASN A 268 28.62 5.14 27.94
C ASN A 268 28.49 4.35 26.63
N PHE A 269 28.86 4.95 25.49
CA PHE A 269 28.82 4.31 24.17
C PHE A 269 30.06 3.44 23.92
N ALA A 270 31.24 3.82 24.42
CA ALA A 270 32.47 3.01 24.32
C ALA A 270 32.31 1.60 24.95
N ALA A 271 31.42 1.45 25.95
CA ALA A 271 31.07 0.15 26.53
C ALA A 271 30.25 -0.76 25.57
N CYS A 272 29.73 -0.22 24.47
CA CYS A 272 28.82 -0.88 23.53
C CYS A 272 29.46 -1.20 22.17
N GLU A 273 30.66 -0.68 21.91
CA GLU A 273 31.29 -0.52 20.58
C GLU A 273 31.39 -1.83 19.79
N GLU A 274 31.89 -2.92 20.40
CA GLU A 274 32.07 -4.22 19.71
C GLU A 274 30.75 -4.84 19.19
N ARG A 275 29.63 -4.64 19.89
CA ARG A 275 28.34 -5.27 19.52
C ARG A 275 27.58 -4.45 18.47
N VAL A 276 27.72 -3.14 18.49
CA VAL A 276 27.18 -2.24 17.46
C VAL A 276 27.88 -2.52 16.12
N GLU A 277 29.21 -2.61 16.13
CA GLU A 277 29.98 -3.00 14.93
C GLU A 277 29.66 -4.40 14.43
N TYR A 278 29.38 -5.36 15.32
CA TYR A 278 28.95 -6.70 14.94
C TYR A 278 27.58 -6.71 14.25
N PHE A 279 26.59 -5.99 14.79
CA PHE A 279 25.26 -5.86 14.18
C PHE A 279 25.34 -5.22 12.80
N HIS A 280 26.09 -4.13 12.64
CA HIS A 280 26.26 -3.48 11.33
C HIS A 280 26.99 -4.39 10.33
N ARG A 281 27.94 -5.23 10.77
CA ARG A 281 28.54 -6.27 9.93
C ARG A 281 27.53 -7.34 9.53
N LEU A 282 26.69 -7.84 10.44
CA LEU A 282 25.63 -8.80 10.09
C LEU A 282 24.64 -8.22 9.09
N GLN A 283 24.22 -6.97 9.26
CA GLN A 283 23.38 -6.27 8.30
C GLN A 283 24.07 -6.17 6.93
N GLN A 284 25.37 -5.84 6.87
CA GLN A 284 26.14 -5.84 5.63
C GLN A 284 26.25 -7.25 5.02
N TYR A 285 26.42 -8.31 5.81
CA TYR A 285 26.50 -9.70 5.34
C TYR A 285 25.15 -10.23 4.81
N GLU A 286 24.04 -10.00 5.52
CA GLU A 286 22.70 -10.36 5.04
C GLU A 286 22.33 -9.60 3.77
N ILE A 287 22.69 -8.31 3.70
CA ILE A 287 22.54 -7.49 2.50
C ILE A 287 23.39 -8.05 1.36
N SER A 288 24.65 -8.42 1.62
CA SER A 288 25.55 -9.01 0.62
C SER A 288 25.05 -10.37 0.13
N ALA A 289 24.47 -11.18 1.01
CA ALA A 289 23.87 -12.47 0.70
C ALA A 289 22.55 -12.36 -0.09
N LEU A 290 21.76 -11.30 0.15
CA LEU A 290 20.56 -10.95 -0.63
C LEU A 290 20.89 -10.27 -1.97
N GLN A 291 22.11 -9.72 -2.14
CA GLN A 291 22.53 -8.91 -3.29
C GLN A 291 23.34 -9.65 -4.37
N ALA A 292 23.47 -10.97 -4.32
CA ALA A 292 24.17 -11.74 -5.34
C ALA A 292 23.52 -11.69 -6.76
N GLY A 293 22.53 -10.81 -7.01
CA GLY A 293 21.83 -10.71 -8.30
C GLY A 293 21.42 -9.31 -8.82
N SER A 294 21.58 -8.19 -8.11
CA SER A 294 21.31 -6.86 -8.72
C SER A 294 22.09 -5.70 -8.08
N ARG A 295 22.76 -4.92 -8.93
CA ARG A 295 23.43 -3.65 -8.57
C ARG A 295 22.35 -2.56 -8.47
N LEU A 296 22.18 -1.89 -7.34
CA LEU A 296 21.23 -0.76 -7.22
C LEU A 296 21.79 0.53 -7.84
N ALA A 297 20.92 1.42 -8.29
CA ALA A 297 21.26 2.73 -8.85
C ALA A 297 21.06 3.85 -7.82
N ASN A 298 22.06 4.70 -7.61
CA ASN A 298 21.95 5.88 -6.75
C ASN A 298 21.36 7.07 -7.51
N VAL A 299 20.09 7.37 -7.26
CA VAL A 299 19.35 8.46 -7.94
C VAL A 299 19.54 9.82 -7.28
N ALA A 300 20.21 9.87 -6.12
CA ALA A 300 20.48 11.12 -5.43
C ALA A 300 21.55 11.97 -6.13
N ILE A 301 22.42 11.34 -6.94
CA ILE A 301 23.60 11.99 -7.51
C ILE A 301 23.22 13.25 -8.30
N GLY A 302 23.79 14.38 -7.89
CA GLY A 302 23.59 15.68 -8.53
C GLY A 302 22.20 16.30 -8.37
N LYS A 303 21.33 15.72 -7.53
CA LYS A 303 19.99 16.27 -7.27
C LYS A 303 20.05 17.46 -6.29
N PRO A 304 19.11 18.42 -6.39
CA PRO A 304 19.08 19.57 -5.49
C PRO A 304 18.85 19.18 -4.04
N ALA A 305 19.68 19.69 -3.16
CA ALA A 305 19.57 19.55 -1.71
C ALA A 305 19.68 20.91 -1.00
N SER A 306 19.08 20.97 0.18
CA SER A 306 19.05 22.14 1.07
C SER A 306 19.20 21.71 2.54
N GLN A 307 19.52 22.66 3.41
CA GLN A 307 19.65 22.43 4.85
C GLN A 307 19.07 23.61 5.63
N SER A 308 18.77 23.40 6.90
CA SER A 308 18.12 24.38 7.79
C SER A 308 18.92 25.66 8.00
N SER A 309 20.24 25.53 8.17
CA SER A 309 21.15 26.64 8.43
C SER A 309 22.57 26.30 7.97
N LEU A 310 23.46 27.30 7.94
CA LEU A 310 24.88 27.13 7.64
C LEU A 310 25.67 27.40 8.93
N SER A 311 26.64 26.54 9.25
CA SER A 311 27.60 26.80 10.32
C SER A 311 28.60 27.90 9.92
N GLU A 312 29.36 28.42 10.88
CA GLU A 312 30.47 29.35 10.59
C GLU A 312 31.58 28.73 9.71
N TRP A 313 31.70 27.39 9.72
CA TRP A 313 32.64 26.63 8.89
C TRP A 313 32.05 26.16 7.55
N SER A 314 30.80 26.52 7.28
CA SER A 314 30.11 26.15 6.05
C SER A 314 30.46 27.05 4.88
N VAL A 315 30.36 26.50 3.67
CA VAL A 315 30.45 27.28 2.43
C VAL A 315 29.10 27.30 1.72
N THR A 316 28.89 28.28 0.82
CA THR A 316 27.64 28.37 0.04
C THR A 316 27.36 27.08 -0.73
N ASN A 317 26.11 26.64 -0.69
CA ASN A 317 25.56 25.50 -1.43
C ASN A 317 26.11 24.10 -1.05
N GLU A 318 26.63 23.94 0.17
CA GLU A 318 27.25 22.68 0.62
C GLU A 318 26.28 21.50 0.79
N ALA A 319 24.97 21.73 0.99
CA ALA A 319 23.97 20.66 1.08
C ALA A 319 24.05 19.67 -0.11
N ASN A 320 24.34 20.17 -1.31
CA ASN A 320 24.48 19.36 -2.53
C ASN A 320 25.72 18.45 -2.53
N LYS A 321 26.74 18.75 -1.72
CA LYS A 321 27.94 17.90 -1.63
C LYS A 321 27.62 16.53 -1.05
N ALA A 322 26.61 16.43 -0.19
CA ALA A 322 26.16 15.16 0.39
C ALA A 322 25.62 14.19 -0.66
N VAL A 323 25.30 14.67 -1.86
CA VAL A 323 24.77 13.87 -2.96
C VAL A 323 25.66 14.01 -4.20
N SER A 324 26.94 14.31 -4.00
CA SER A 324 27.93 14.40 -5.08
C SER A 324 28.44 13.03 -5.54
N GLY A 325 28.38 12.02 -4.67
CA GLY A 325 29.00 10.71 -4.90
C GLY A 325 30.50 10.70 -4.56
N ILE A 326 31.02 11.79 -3.99
CA ILE A 326 32.42 11.95 -3.60
C ILE A 326 32.49 12.14 -2.08
N PHE A 327 33.19 11.25 -1.40
CA PHE A 327 33.40 11.34 0.05
C PHE A 327 34.39 12.47 0.38
N PRO A 328 33.99 13.47 1.19
CA PRO A 328 34.89 14.51 1.68
C PRO A 328 35.77 13.97 2.81
N PRO A 329 36.91 14.61 3.14
CA PRO A 329 37.76 14.18 4.26
C PRO A 329 37.08 14.21 5.64
N GLY A 330 36.06 15.06 5.83
CA GLY A 330 35.32 15.20 7.09
C GLY A 330 33.81 15.14 6.88
N TYR A 331 33.21 16.25 6.45
CA TYR A 331 31.76 16.35 6.19
C TYR A 331 31.48 17.00 4.83
N ALA A 332 30.30 16.73 4.28
CA ALA A 332 29.83 17.33 3.04
C ALA A 332 29.04 18.62 3.30
N PHE A 333 28.30 18.67 4.40
CA PHE A 333 27.59 19.86 4.87
C PHE A 333 27.61 19.93 6.40
N HIS A 334 27.30 21.10 6.94
CA HIS A 334 27.25 21.35 8.38
C HIS A 334 26.21 22.43 8.71
N THR A 335 25.20 22.10 9.51
CA THR A 335 24.26 23.11 10.02
C THR A 335 24.86 23.87 11.20
N ASP A 336 24.28 25.01 11.57
CA ASP A 336 24.58 25.63 12.87
C ASP A 336 24.09 24.73 14.03
N PHE A 337 24.50 25.05 15.25
CA PHE A 337 24.04 24.40 16.47
C PHE A 337 22.64 24.93 16.85
N GLU A 338 21.62 24.24 16.37
CA GLU A 338 20.22 24.66 16.46
C GLU A 338 19.30 23.54 16.95
N ASP A 339 18.02 23.87 17.23
CA ASP A 339 17.04 22.86 17.62
C ASP A 339 16.52 22.14 16.38
N LYS A 340 16.64 20.80 16.36
CA LYS A 340 16.18 19.93 15.28
C LYS A 340 16.66 20.37 13.88
N PRO A 341 17.99 20.52 13.66
CA PRO A 341 18.53 20.81 12.33
C PRO A 341 18.11 19.75 11.31
N TRP A 342 18.05 20.15 10.04
CA TRP A 342 17.66 19.23 8.96
C TRP A 342 18.44 19.47 7.67
N TRP A 343 18.52 18.40 6.89
CA TRP A 343 18.97 18.37 5.50
C TRP A 343 17.91 17.68 4.65
N GLN A 344 17.68 18.15 3.43
CA GLN A 344 16.62 17.66 2.55
C GLN A 344 17.06 17.62 1.10
N ILE A 345 16.68 16.55 0.39
CA ILE A 345 16.86 16.39 -1.06
C ILE A 345 15.51 16.41 -1.79
N ASP A 346 15.48 17.04 -2.97
CA ASP A 346 14.44 16.87 -3.99
C ASP A 346 14.98 16.00 -5.13
N LEU A 347 14.44 14.78 -5.26
CA LEU A 347 14.81 13.84 -6.32
C LEU A 347 14.29 14.27 -7.70
N LEU A 348 13.50 15.35 -7.78
CA LEU A 348 12.84 15.91 -8.97
C LEU A 348 11.74 15.02 -9.57
N ALA A 349 11.66 13.76 -9.16
CA ALA A 349 10.65 12.80 -9.54
C ALA A 349 10.31 11.88 -8.37
N LEU A 350 9.14 11.25 -8.43
CA LEU A 350 8.75 10.22 -7.47
C LEU A 350 9.46 8.92 -7.83
N TYR A 351 10.24 8.37 -6.89
CA TYR A 351 10.92 7.08 -7.05
C TYR A 351 10.38 6.05 -6.05
N PRO A 352 10.16 4.79 -6.44
CA PRO A 352 10.05 3.67 -5.50
C PRO A 352 11.43 3.37 -4.92
N ILE A 353 11.64 3.71 -3.65
CA ILE A 353 12.95 3.66 -3.02
C ILE A 353 13.22 2.24 -2.48
N GLU A 354 14.33 1.65 -2.90
CA GLU A 354 14.77 0.34 -2.41
C GLU A 354 15.51 0.48 -1.09
N ARG A 355 16.38 1.49 -0.98
CA ARG A 355 17.25 1.69 0.19
C ARG A 355 17.74 3.13 0.31
N ILE A 356 17.98 3.57 1.54
CA ILE A 356 18.67 4.84 1.85
C ILE A 356 19.93 4.51 2.65
N VAL A 357 21.07 5.04 2.21
CA VAL A 357 22.35 4.88 2.91
C VAL A 357 22.85 6.25 3.35
N VAL A 358 23.14 6.39 4.64
CA VAL A 358 23.60 7.64 5.25
C VAL A 358 25.00 7.42 5.80
N HIS A 359 25.97 8.11 5.23
CA HIS A 359 27.35 8.10 5.69
C HIS A 359 27.56 9.27 6.62
N ASN A 360 27.94 8.96 7.86
CA ASN A 360 28.24 9.97 8.86
C ASN A 360 29.52 10.75 8.49
N ARG A 361 29.79 11.80 9.24
CA ARG A 361 31.06 12.54 9.22
C ARG A 361 32.26 11.59 9.46
N LEU A 362 33.38 11.82 8.77
CA LEU A 362 34.50 10.86 8.65
C LEU A 362 35.72 11.14 9.53
N ASP A 363 35.82 12.33 10.10
CA ASP A 363 36.97 12.79 10.90
C ASP A 363 36.70 12.69 12.41
N MET A 364 35.65 13.37 12.91
CA MET A 364 35.32 13.43 14.34
C MET A 364 33.84 13.72 14.59
N LEU A 365 33.41 13.47 15.83
CA LEU A 365 32.07 13.77 16.35
C LEU A 365 30.88 13.04 15.65
N PRO A 366 31.02 11.76 15.21
CA PRO A 366 29.92 11.04 14.57
C PRO A 366 28.68 10.90 15.48
N GLU A 367 28.86 10.95 16.80
CA GLU A 367 27.77 10.87 17.80
C GLU A 367 26.76 12.02 17.70
N ARG A 368 27.09 13.13 17.03
CA ARG A 368 26.14 14.24 16.86
C ARG A 368 24.95 13.88 15.97
N ALA A 369 25.11 12.89 15.10
CA ALA A 369 24.02 12.36 14.28
C ALA A 369 23.17 11.30 15.01
N ARG A 370 23.35 11.12 16.33
CA ARG A 370 22.75 9.99 17.05
C ARG A 370 21.23 9.95 16.99
N THR A 371 20.54 11.10 17.00
CA THR A 371 19.06 11.17 16.97
C THR A 371 18.49 11.30 15.55
N LEU A 372 19.21 10.82 14.53
CA LEU A 372 18.80 10.98 13.14
C LEU A 372 17.43 10.35 12.86
N LYS A 373 16.53 11.18 12.36
CA LYS A 373 15.22 10.80 11.82
C LYS A 373 15.21 11.01 10.31
N ILE A 374 14.69 10.04 9.58
CA ILE A 374 14.50 10.10 8.13
C ILE A 374 13.01 10.11 7.82
N GLU A 375 12.59 11.10 7.05
CA GLU A 375 11.23 11.30 6.58
C GLU A 375 11.17 11.32 5.05
N ILE A 376 10.10 10.79 4.47
CA ILE A 376 9.84 10.79 3.02
C ILE A 376 8.55 11.53 2.72
N SER A 377 8.51 12.24 1.59
CA SER A 377 7.32 12.91 1.08
C SER A 377 7.19 12.80 -0.44
N HIS A 378 5.94 12.76 -0.92
CA HIS A 378 5.61 12.86 -2.35
C HIS A 378 5.56 14.31 -2.84
N ASP A 379 5.08 15.23 -1.98
CA ASP A 379 4.71 16.60 -2.34
C ASP A 379 5.51 17.69 -1.59
N GLY A 380 6.32 17.29 -0.61
CA GLY A 380 7.10 18.18 0.25
C GLY A 380 6.29 18.76 1.42
N GLN A 381 5.00 18.43 1.53
CA GLN A 381 4.08 18.93 2.55
C GLN A 381 3.69 17.82 3.53
N ASN A 382 3.35 16.64 3.01
CA ASN A 382 2.94 15.47 3.79
C ASN A 382 4.13 14.52 3.94
N TRP A 383 4.59 14.34 5.19
CA TRP A 383 5.79 13.57 5.50
C TRP A 383 5.46 12.30 6.27
N SER A 384 6.13 11.21 5.94
CA SER A 384 6.05 9.94 6.67
C SER A 384 7.43 9.59 7.23
N VAL A 385 7.47 9.25 8.52
CA VAL A 385 8.68 8.84 9.23
C VAL A 385 9.00 7.39 8.87
N ILE A 386 10.15 7.17 8.25
CA ILE A 386 10.61 5.82 7.86
C ILE A 386 11.75 5.31 8.75
N HIS A 387 12.44 6.21 9.46
CA HIS A 387 13.48 5.87 10.42
C HIS A 387 13.51 6.94 11.51
N ALA A 388 13.63 6.54 12.78
CA ALA A 388 13.79 7.42 13.93
C ALA A 388 14.35 6.63 15.10
N GLY A 389 15.09 7.29 15.99
CA GLY A 389 15.64 6.66 17.18
C GLY A 389 17.04 7.16 17.46
N ILE A 390 17.70 6.54 18.44
CA ILE A 390 19.11 6.79 18.70
C ILE A 390 19.93 5.71 17.98
N HIS A 391 20.83 6.12 17.08
CA HIS A 391 21.67 5.27 16.24
C HIS A 391 23.09 5.84 16.14
N TYR A 392 24.09 5.00 16.34
CA TYR A 392 25.48 5.37 16.11
C TYR A 392 25.97 4.63 14.88
N PHE A 393 26.51 5.38 13.92
CA PHE A 393 26.96 4.86 12.64
C PHE A 393 28.16 5.69 12.18
N SER A 394 29.04 5.08 11.40
CA SER A 394 30.18 5.78 10.79
C SER A 394 29.88 6.08 9.32
N GLY A 395 30.85 6.62 8.58
CA GLY A 395 30.68 6.91 7.16
C GLY A 395 31.84 6.37 6.32
N GLY A 396 31.78 6.67 5.02
CA GLY A 396 32.86 6.37 4.09
C GLY A 396 32.83 4.94 3.54
N PRO A 397 33.74 4.64 2.59
CA PRO A 397 33.75 3.36 1.88
C PRO A 397 34.08 2.14 2.74
N THR A 398 34.84 2.35 3.82
CA THR A 398 35.29 1.29 4.75
C THR A 398 34.55 1.32 6.09
N GLY A 399 33.60 2.25 6.27
CA GLY A 399 32.82 2.38 7.49
C GLY A 399 31.54 1.56 7.50
N SER A 400 30.75 1.78 8.53
CA SER A 400 29.43 1.17 8.75
C SER A 400 28.36 2.27 8.71
N PRO A 401 27.92 2.69 7.51
CA PRO A 401 26.88 3.70 7.36
C PRO A 401 25.53 3.20 7.86
N LEU A 402 24.65 4.14 8.21
CA LEU A 402 23.26 3.82 8.49
C LEU A 402 22.59 3.37 7.19
N ASN A 403 21.99 2.18 7.23
CA ASN A 403 21.38 1.56 6.06
C ASN A 403 19.91 1.25 6.35
N VAL A 404 19.01 1.94 5.65
CA VAL A 404 17.55 1.80 5.78
C VAL A 404 17.02 1.11 4.54
N SER A 405 16.66 -0.16 4.67
CA SER A 405 16.06 -0.96 3.59
C SER A 405 14.55 -0.76 3.55
N LEU A 406 14.01 -0.45 2.37
CA LEU A 406 12.58 -0.18 2.14
C LEU A 406 11.95 -1.17 1.16
N ALA A 407 12.76 -1.97 0.46
CA ALA A 407 12.30 -3.04 -0.45
C ALA A 407 11.26 -2.57 -1.49
N SER A 408 11.41 -1.33 -1.99
CA SER A 408 10.47 -0.68 -2.93
C SER A 408 9.05 -0.47 -2.39
N ARG A 409 8.80 -0.64 -1.08
CA ARG A 409 7.47 -0.48 -0.47
C ARG A 409 7.07 0.97 -0.23
N VAL A 410 8.04 1.89 -0.30
CA VAL A 410 7.84 3.32 -0.07
C VAL A 410 8.31 4.08 -1.28
N SER A 411 7.43 4.95 -1.81
CA SER A 411 7.79 5.89 -2.86
C SER A 411 8.03 7.28 -2.28
N GLY A 412 8.93 8.06 -2.89
CA GLY A 412 9.30 9.37 -2.40
C GLY A 412 9.91 10.25 -3.49
N ARG A 413 9.58 11.54 -3.44
CA ARG A 413 10.28 12.59 -4.21
C ARG A 413 11.22 13.37 -3.31
N TYR A 414 10.78 13.65 -2.09
CA TYR A 414 11.57 14.36 -1.10
C TYR A 414 11.98 13.43 0.01
N VAL A 415 13.23 13.54 0.44
CA VAL A 415 13.77 12.83 1.61
C VAL A 415 14.38 13.87 2.54
N ARG A 416 14.00 13.85 3.81
CA ARG A 416 14.50 14.75 4.85
C ARG A 416 15.17 13.95 5.95
N LEU A 417 16.37 14.37 6.31
CA LEU A 417 17.15 13.88 7.44
C LEU A 417 17.17 14.99 8.48
N SER A 418 16.76 14.70 9.72
CA SER A 418 16.69 15.69 10.81
C SER A 418 17.16 15.08 12.12
N LEU A 419 17.59 15.91 13.06
CA LEU A 419 17.85 15.47 14.43
C LEU A 419 16.62 15.74 15.31
N GLU A 420 16.41 14.92 16.34
CA GLU A 420 15.35 15.12 17.33
C GLU A 420 15.85 15.83 18.60
N GLU A 421 17.03 16.45 18.54
CA GLU A 421 17.65 17.21 19.63
C GLU A 421 18.25 18.53 19.14
N ARG A 422 18.68 19.37 20.10
CA ARG A 422 19.46 20.57 19.80
C ARG A 422 20.93 20.22 19.56
N GLN A 423 21.35 20.26 18.31
CA GLN A 423 22.68 19.84 17.86
C GLN A 423 23.01 20.43 16.48
N ALA A 424 24.25 20.26 15.99
CA ALA A 424 24.59 20.47 14.58
C ALA A 424 24.49 19.17 13.78
N LEU A 425 23.85 19.21 12.61
CA LEU A 425 23.77 18.10 11.67
C LEU A 425 24.87 18.22 10.62
N HIS A 426 25.64 17.16 10.45
CA HIS A 426 26.69 17.07 9.44
C HIS A 426 26.87 15.62 8.99
N LEU A 427 26.89 15.39 7.69
CA LEU A 427 27.03 14.06 7.09
C LEU A 427 28.02 14.13 5.93
N ALA A 428 28.61 12.99 5.57
CA ALA A 428 29.57 12.91 4.47
C ALA A 428 28.91 12.58 3.12
N GLN A 429 27.87 11.74 3.12
CA GLN A 429 27.17 11.34 1.89
C GLN A 429 25.80 10.77 2.24
N VAL A 430 24.82 11.00 1.38
CA VAL A 430 23.51 10.35 1.39
C VAL A 430 23.30 9.70 0.03
N GLU A 431 22.90 8.44 0.04
CA GLU A 431 22.58 7.68 -1.16
C GLU A 431 21.11 7.27 -1.11
N ILE A 432 20.39 7.53 -2.20
CA ILE A 432 19.02 7.06 -2.38
C ILE A 432 19.06 6.04 -3.52
N LEU A 433 18.87 4.77 -3.16
CA LEU A 433 19.08 3.64 -4.05
C LEU A 433 17.75 3.07 -4.52
N VAL A 434 17.66 2.83 -5.83
CA VAL A 434 16.50 2.23 -6.49
C VAL A 434 16.96 1.08 -7.38
N ARG A 435 16.00 0.29 -7.88
CA ARG A 435 16.30 -0.72 -8.90
C ARG A 435 16.65 -0.03 -10.23
N PRO A 436 17.75 -0.39 -10.91
CA PRO A 436 18.21 0.32 -12.11
C PRO A 436 17.20 0.34 -13.25
N ASP A 437 16.46 -0.76 -13.42
CA ASP A 437 15.42 -0.93 -14.42
C ASP A 437 14.23 0.04 -14.24
N LEU A 438 14.14 0.75 -13.12
CA LEU A 438 13.10 1.77 -12.89
C LEU A 438 13.54 3.17 -13.31
N VAL A 439 14.86 3.42 -13.43
CA VAL A 439 15.39 4.75 -13.71
C VAL A 439 14.90 5.29 -15.06
N PRO A 440 14.98 4.54 -16.19
CA PRO A 440 14.48 5.03 -17.47
C PRO A 440 12.99 5.35 -17.46
N PHE A 441 12.19 4.55 -16.74
CA PHE A 441 10.74 4.78 -16.60
C PHE A 441 10.46 6.09 -15.86
N VAL A 442 11.10 6.30 -14.69
CA VAL A 442 10.89 7.51 -13.88
C VAL A 442 11.37 8.75 -14.62
N ASP A 443 12.50 8.68 -15.32
CA ASP A 443 13.04 9.79 -16.10
C ASP A 443 12.13 10.15 -17.28
N PHE A 444 11.63 9.15 -18.03
CA PHE A 444 10.65 9.36 -19.09
C PHE A 444 9.37 10.02 -18.55
N ARG A 445 8.85 9.49 -17.44
CA ARG A 445 7.67 10.03 -16.77
C ARG A 445 7.84 11.49 -16.36
N ALA A 446 8.97 11.80 -15.72
CA ALA A 446 9.27 13.15 -15.25
C ALA A 446 9.44 14.14 -16.42
N LYS A 447 10.21 13.76 -17.44
CA LYS A 447 10.46 14.58 -18.64
C LYS A 447 9.15 14.99 -19.34
N HIS A 448 8.17 14.09 -19.37
CA HIS A 448 6.91 14.29 -20.08
C HIS A 448 5.73 14.66 -19.15
N SER A 449 5.99 14.92 -17.86
CA SER A 449 4.96 15.26 -16.87
C SER A 449 3.82 14.23 -16.74
N LEU A 450 4.14 12.95 -16.91
CA LEU A 450 3.18 11.84 -16.91
C LEU A 450 2.93 11.29 -15.48
N SER A 451 2.65 12.17 -14.51
CA SER A 451 2.60 11.80 -13.08
C SER A 451 1.59 10.70 -12.71
N ASN A 452 0.56 10.50 -13.55
CA ASN A 452 -0.47 9.48 -13.36
C ASN A 452 -0.06 8.11 -13.92
N LEU A 453 1.02 8.04 -14.70
CA LEU A 453 1.65 6.81 -15.17
C LEU A 453 2.41 6.14 -14.01
N LYS A 454 1.70 5.39 -13.17
CA LYS A 454 2.28 4.75 -11.98
C LYS A 454 2.90 3.40 -12.31
N HIS A 455 4.13 3.18 -11.85
CA HIS A 455 4.76 1.87 -11.96
C HIS A 455 4.09 0.87 -11.01
N ARG A 456 4.04 -0.41 -11.38
CA ARG A 456 3.41 -1.49 -10.58
C ARG A 456 3.91 -1.57 -9.12
N LEU A 457 5.15 -1.18 -8.88
CA LEU A 457 5.75 -1.21 -7.53
C LEU A 457 5.25 -0.08 -6.61
N GLU A 458 4.66 0.98 -7.16
CA GLU A 458 4.21 2.14 -6.39
C GLU A 458 2.88 1.89 -5.66
N ASP A 459 2.07 0.92 -6.12
CA ASP A 459 0.81 0.54 -5.50
C ASP A 459 0.47 -0.93 -5.81
N PRO A 460 0.95 -1.92 -5.02
CA PRO A 460 0.73 -3.33 -5.34
C PRO A 460 -0.74 -3.79 -5.25
N ALA A 461 -1.68 -2.97 -4.75
CA ALA A 461 -3.05 -3.39 -4.46
C ALA A 461 -4.00 -3.39 -5.68
N GLN A 462 -3.66 -2.74 -6.82
CA GLN A 462 -4.54 -2.67 -8.01
C GLN A 462 -3.93 -3.28 -9.29
N SER A 463 -3.63 -4.57 -9.27
CA SER A 463 -2.73 -5.27 -10.23
C SER A 463 -2.99 -5.17 -11.74
N TRP A 464 -4.16 -4.70 -12.21
CA TRP A 464 -4.56 -4.75 -13.64
C TRP A 464 -4.34 -3.43 -14.42
N TRP A 465 -3.98 -2.34 -13.75
CA TRP A 465 -3.92 -0.98 -14.34
C TRP A 465 -2.51 -0.39 -14.48
N TYR A 466 -1.47 -1.14 -14.15
CA TYR A 466 -0.13 -0.57 -13.99
C TYR A 466 0.77 -0.64 -15.21
N TYR A 467 1.77 0.25 -15.17
CA TYR A 467 2.84 0.30 -16.15
C TYR A 467 4.07 -0.46 -15.67
N THR A 468 4.75 -1.08 -16.62
CA THR A 468 6.03 -1.79 -16.45
C THR A 468 7.05 -1.25 -17.44
N LEU A 469 8.33 -1.44 -17.14
CA LEU A 469 9.38 -1.29 -18.15
C LEU A 469 9.67 -2.64 -18.79
N GLU A 470 9.37 -2.74 -20.08
CA GLU A 470 9.48 -3.96 -20.87
C GLU A 470 10.70 -3.87 -21.79
N LYS A 471 11.50 -4.93 -21.86
CA LYS A 471 12.72 -4.94 -22.67
C LYS A 471 13.02 -6.36 -23.15
N THR A 472 13.89 -6.45 -24.16
CA THR A 472 14.46 -7.74 -24.54
C THR A 472 15.58 -8.14 -23.56
N ALA A 473 15.87 -9.45 -23.46
CA ALA A 473 16.96 -9.94 -22.61
C ALA A 473 18.35 -9.40 -23.01
N ALA A 474 18.49 -8.89 -24.24
CA ALA A 474 19.72 -8.30 -24.75
C ALA A 474 19.85 -6.79 -24.49
N ALA A 475 18.80 -6.13 -23.99
CA ALA A 475 18.80 -4.68 -23.76
C ALA A 475 19.41 -4.33 -22.39
N ASP A 476 20.29 -3.33 -22.38
CA ASP A 476 20.90 -2.77 -21.17
C ASP A 476 19.85 -2.01 -20.34
N ASP A 477 19.85 -2.25 -19.02
CA ASP A 477 18.98 -1.62 -18.01
C ASP A 477 19.05 -0.10 -18.02
N ALA A 478 20.16 0.48 -18.48
CA ALA A 478 20.39 1.91 -18.55
C ALA A 478 19.85 2.58 -19.83
N LEU A 479 19.37 1.81 -20.81
CA LEU A 479 18.85 2.41 -22.05
C LEU A 479 17.54 3.17 -21.82
N PRO A 480 17.37 4.33 -22.49
CA PRO A 480 16.16 5.13 -22.35
C PRO A 480 14.93 4.39 -22.88
N VAL A 481 13.75 4.91 -22.53
CA VAL A 481 12.49 4.50 -23.14
C VAL A 481 12.53 4.85 -24.62
N ALA A 482 12.41 3.85 -25.48
CA ALA A 482 12.37 3.97 -26.94
C ALA A 482 10.95 3.75 -27.51
N GLY A 483 10.03 3.18 -26.74
CA GLY A 483 8.67 2.92 -27.20
C GLY A 483 7.63 2.66 -26.13
N LEU A 484 6.44 2.28 -26.58
CA LEU A 484 5.31 1.88 -25.76
C LEU A 484 4.85 0.46 -26.14
N LYS A 485 4.26 -0.28 -25.20
CA LYS A 485 3.72 -1.63 -25.44
C LYS A 485 2.34 -1.78 -24.81
N ILE A 486 1.34 -2.13 -25.61
CA ILE A 486 0.00 -2.40 -25.10
C ILE A 486 -0.03 -3.81 -24.51
N ASN A 487 -0.08 -3.92 -23.18
CA ASN A 487 -0.05 -5.21 -22.48
C ASN A 487 -1.42 -5.90 -22.43
N HIS A 488 -2.51 -5.13 -22.45
CA HIS A 488 -3.86 -5.66 -22.38
C HIS A 488 -4.78 -4.97 -23.39
N SER A 489 -5.24 -5.71 -24.40
CA SER A 489 -6.13 -5.18 -25.44
C SER A 489 -7.51 -4.79 -24.91
N GLY A 490 -8.03 -5.49 -23.90
CA GLY A 490 -9.43 -5.37 -23.48
C GLY A 490 -10.40 -5.79 -24.59
N ARG A 491 -11.64 -5.29 -24.52
CA ARG A 491 -12.63 -5.45 -25.62
C ARG A 491 -12.28 -4.54 -26.79
N PHE A 492 -12.87 -4.82 -27.96
CA PHE A 492 -12.62 -4.08 -29.21
C PHE A 492 -12.58 -2.55 -29.07
N GLY A 493 -13.57 -1.95 -28.41
CA GLY A 493 -13.60 -0.49 -28.20
C GLY A 493 -12.41 0.02 -27.38
N ASN A 494 -12.04 -0.71 -26.33
CA ASN A 494 -10.89 -0.35 -25.49
C ASN A 494 -9.58 -0.47 -26.26
N LEU A 495 -9.41 -1.53 -27.06
CA LEU A 495 -8.21 -1.69 -27.89
C LEU A 495 -8.02 -0.53 -28.86
N LEU A 496 -9.10 -0.08 -29.50
CA LEU A 496 -9.04 1.02 -30.47
C LEU A 496 -8.56 2.31 -29.81
N GLU A 497 -9.16 2.67 -28.67
CA GLU A 497 -8.75 3.86 -27.93
C GLU A 497 -7.31 3.74 -27.41
N GLN A 498 -6.92 2.59 -26.86
CA GLN A 498 -5.55 2.34 -26.41
C GLN A 498 -4.53 2.44 -27.53
N THR A 499 -4.87 1.91 -28.71
CA THR A 499 -3.99 1.95 -29.88
C THR A 499 -3.79 3.38 -30.35
N ALA A 500 -4.88 4.15 -30.48
CA ALA A 500 -4.81 5.56 -30.85
C ALA A 500 -4.02 6.39 -29.83
N ASN A 501 -4.32 6.22 -28.54
CA ASN A 501 -3.61 6.88 -27.44
C ASN A 501 -2.11 6.58 -27.46
N ALA A 502 -1.72 5.31 -27.59
CA ALA A 502 -0.31 4.91 -27.60
C ALA A 502 0.43 5.50 -28.80
N ILE A 503 -0.16 5.46 -30.00
CA ILE A 503 0.43 6.05 -31.21
C ILE A 503 0.64 7.56 -31.04
N LEU A 504 -0.39 8.26 -30.58
CA LEU A 504 -0.33 9.72 -30.42
C LEU A 504 0.60 10.13 -29.29
N LEU A 505 0.61 9.41 -28.17
CA LEU A 505 1.58 9.64 -27.10
C LEU A 505 3.01 9.43 -27.61
N ALA A 506 3.27 8.37 -28.36
CA ALA A 506 4.59 8.09 -28.91
C ALA A 506 5.03 9.20 -29.88
N GLN A 507 4.15 9.66 -30.78
CA GLN A 507 4.44 10.78 -31.69
C GLN A 507 4.73 12.08 -30.91
N LYS A 508 3.90 12.43 -29.90
CA LYS A 508 4.06 13.67 -29.12
C LYS A 508 5.28 13.64 -28.18
N THR A 509 5.79 12.45 -27.83
CA THR A 509 6.96 12.27 -26.98
C THR A 509 8.25 11.98 -27.77
N GLY A 510 8.15 11.78 -29.09
CA GLY A 510 9.28 11.47 -29.96
C GLY A 510 9.82 10.04 -29.79
N LEU A 511 8.97 9.10 -29.35
CA LEU A 511 9.32 7.69 -29.27
C LEU A 511 9.36 7.06 -30.67
N LYS A 512 10.14 5.99 -30.82
CA LYS A 512 10.35 5.30 -32.10
C LYS A 512 9.37 4.15 -32.33
N TYR A 513 8.85 3.57 -31.26
CA TYR A 513 8.13 2.29 -31.33
C TYR A 513 6.80 2.31 -30.57
N VAL A 514 5.79 1.68 -31.16
CA VAL A 514 4.58 1.24 -30.44
C VAL A 514 4.32 -0.22 -30.78
N GLN A 515 4.40 -1.09 -29.78
CA GLN A 515 3.91 -2.46 -29.90
C GLN A 515 2.40 -2.51 -29.66
N LEU A 516 1.69 -2.93 -30.70
CA LEU A 516 0.24 -2.96 -30.77
C LEU A 516 -0.33 -4.12 -29.95
N GLY A 517 -1.56 -3.94 -29.47
CA GLY A 517 -2.34 -5.03 -28.88
C GLY A 517 -2.92 -5.96 -29.95
N ARG A 518 -3.27 -7.18 -29.55
CA ARG A 518 -3.90 -8.18 -30.42
C ARG A 518 -5.41 -8.27 -30.19
N HIS A 519 -6.20 -8.39 -31.26
CA HIS A 519 -7.62 -8.74 -31.23
C HIS A 519 -8.05 -9.37 -32.55
N ASP A 520 -9.09 -10.19 -32.55
CA ASP A 520 -9.52 -10.96 -33.74
C ASP A 520 -9.82 -10.08 -34.96
N LEU A 521 -10.36 -8.88 -34.73
CA LEU A 521 -10.63 -7.88 -35.78
C LEU A 521 -9.47 -6.90 -36.06
N PHE A 522 -8.39 -6.94 -35.28
CA PHE A 522 -7.22 -6.07 -35.46
C PHE A 522 -5.94 -6.78 -34.96
N ASP A 523 -5.27 -7.45 -35.90
CA ASP A 523 -4.07 -8.25 -35.63
C ASP A 523 -3.09 -8.11 -36.81
N PRO A 524 -2.46 -6.93 -36.98
CA PRO A 524 -1.48 -6.71 -38.04
C PRO A 524 -0.32 -7.70 -37.90
N LYS A 525 0.07 -8.34 -39.01
CA LYS A 525 1.06 -9.44 -39.03
C LYS A 525 2.48 -9.00 -39.34
N THR A 526 2.64 -7.80 -39.87
CA THR A 526 3.94 -7.26 -40.27
C THR A 526 4.11 -5.87 -39.67
N PRO A 527 5.34 -5.48 -39.28
CA PRO A 527 5.63 -4.10 -38.92
C PRO A 527 5.19 -3.11 -39.99
N SER A 528 4.74 -1.94 -39.54
CA SER A 528 4.34 -0.83 -40.42
C SER A 528 4.86 0.50 -39.86
N MET A 529 4.86 1.54 -40.69
CA MET A 529 5.34 2.87 -40.32
C MET A 529 4.20 3.88 -40.41
N ILE A 530 4.14 4.78 -39.43
CA ILE A 530 3.38 6.03 -39.50
C ILE A 530 4.38 7.15 -39.25
N ASP A 531 4.64 7.95 -40.28
CA ASP A 531 5.70 8.94 -40.25
C ASP A 531 7.04 8.28 -39.82
N ASP A 532 7.65 8.72 -38.72
CA ASP A 532 8.88 8.15 -38.16
C ASP A 532 8.64 7.07 -37.08
N LEU A 533 7.36 6.74 -36.79
CA LEU A 533 6.98 5.77 -35.77
C LEU A 533 6.81 4.37 -36.36
N THR A 534 7.54 3.39 -35.82
CA THR A 534 7.37 1.98 -36.16
C THR A 534 6.29 1.34 -35.29
N LEU A 535 5.26 0.80 -35.94
CA LEU A 535 4.25 -0.03 -35.30
C LEU A 535 4.67 -1.50 -35.34
N ILE A 536 4.80 -2.11 -34.17
CA ILE A 536 5.25 -3.47 -34.00
C ILE A 536 4.03 -4.37 -33.70
N PRO A 537 3.82 -5.48 -34.43
CA PRO A 537 2.81 -6.46 -34.09
C PRO A 537 2.97 -7.03 -32.68
N ALA A 538 1.86 -7.42 -32.05
CA ALA A 538 1.84 -7.94 -30.67
C ALA A 538 2.74 -9.17 -30.44
N GLY A 539 2.96 -9.99 -31.47
CA GLY A 539 3.75 -11.22 -31.39
C GLY A 539 5.24 -11.04 -31.73
N GLU A 540 5.66 -9.86 -32.15
CA GLU A 540 7.05 -9.59 -32.53
C GLU A 540 7.89 -9.20 -31.31
N ALA A 541 9.21 -9.42 -31.39
CA ALA A 541 10.11 -9.01 -30.33
C ALA A 541 10.20 -7.48 -30.23
N LEU A 542 10.37 -6.98 -29.00
CA LEU A 542 10.69 -5.57 -28.79
C LEU A 542 12.08 -5.23 -29.38
N PRO A 543 12.33 -3.97 -29.76
CA PRO A 543 13.64 -3.54 -30.22
C PRO A 543 14.71 -3.68 -29.13
N ALA A 544 15.97 -3.86 -29.53
CA ALA A 544 17.10 -3.98 -28.61
C ALA A 544 17.76 -2.63 -28.25
N ASP A 545 17.40 -1.54 -28.94
CA ASP A 545 18.00 -0.21 -28.76
C ASP A 545 17.31 0.62 -27.67
N GLY A 546 16.39 0.03 -26.90
CA GLY A 546 15.80 0.65 -25.74
C GLY A 546 14.69 -0.16 -25.09
N SER A 547 14.11 0.41 -24.04
CA SER A 547 12.99 -0.18 -23.31
C SER A 547 11.65 0.38 -23.79
N CYS A 548 10.56 -0.34 -23.53
CA CYS A 548 9.21 0.11 -23.82
C CYS A 548 8.41 0.25 -22.53
N VAL A 549 7.65 1.33 -22.38
CA VAL A 549 6.67 1.42 -21.30
C VAL A 549 5.49 0.52 -21.67
N GLY A 550 5.34 -0.60 -20.95
CA GLY A 550 4.25 -1.54 -21.10
C GLY A 550 3.07 -1.15 -20.21
N GLY A 551 1.84 -1.21 -20.70
CA GLY A 551 0.66 -0.94 -19.87
C GLY A 551 -0.65 -0.84 -20.61
N VAL A 552 -1.64 -0.25 -19.94
CA VAL A 552 -2.98 0.05 -20.45
C VAL A 552 -3.02 1.54 -20.79
N PHE A 553 -3.07 1.88 -22.08
CA PHE A 553 -3.09 3.29 -22.54
C PHE A 553 -4.52 3.79 -22.74
N LEU A 554 -5.45 3.41 -21.86
CA LEU A 554 -6.88 3.63 -22.08
C LEU A 554 -7.34 5.00 -21.57
N HIS A 555 -6.77 5.47 -20.47
CA HIS A 555 -7.26 6.65 -19.77
C HIS A 555 -6.47 7.90 -20.13
N MET A 556 -7.17 8.90 -20.67
CA MET A 556 -6.52 10.17 -21.02
C MET A 556 -6.02 10.94 -19.79
N THR A 557 -6.57 10.66 -18.61
CA THR A 557 -6.09 11.21 -17.33
C THR A 557 -4.65 10.81 -17.05
N ASP A 558 -4.15 9.75 -17.66
CA ASP A 558 -2.77 9.30 -17.47
C ASP A 558 -1.77 10.21 -18.20
N PHE A 559 -2.26 11.01 -19.14
CA PHE A 559 -1.45 11.92 -19.95
C PHE A 559 -1.49 13.34 -19.41
N ALA A 560 -0.36 14.03 -19.53
CA ALA A 560 -0.30 15.47 -19.28
C ALA A 560 -1.22 16.21 -20.28
N PRO A 561 -1.83 17.36 -19.91
CA PRO A 561 -2.77 18.07 -20.78
C PRO A 561 -2.25 18.41 -22.18
N ASN A 562 -0.95 18.64 -22.34
CA ASN A 562 -0.29 18.90 -23.62
C ASN A 562 -0.03 17.64 -24.47
N LEU A 563 -0.12 16.46 -23.85
CA LEU A 563 0.02 15.15 -24.49
C LEU A 563 -1.33 14.46 -24.71
N THR A 564 -2.37 14.90 -24.02
CA THR A 564 -3.74 14.45 -24.24
C THR A 564 -4.13 14.63 -25.70
N PRO A 565 -4.52 13.56 -26.40
CA PRO A 565 -4.98 13.66 -27.78
C PRO A 565 -6.29 14.43 -27.92
N THR A 566 -6.44 15.15 -29.03
CA THR A 566 -7.74 15.69 -29.44
C THR A 566 -8.58 14.61 -30.12
N GLU A 567 -9.90 14.81 -30.15
CA GLU A 567 -10.81 13.88 -30.83
C GLU A 567 -10.49 13.73 -32.33
N GLU A 568 -10.06 14.81 -32.96
CA GLU A 568 -9.69 14.85 -34.37
C GLU A 568 -8.44 14.01 -34.64
N GLU A 569 -7.40 14.15 -33.80
CA GLU A 569 -6.20 13.30 -33.84
C GLU A 569 -6.56 11.81 -33.66
N HIS A 570 -7.44 11.47 -32.70
CA HIS A 570 -7.91 10.09 -32.49
C HIS A 570 -8.59 9.54 -33.74
N CYS A 571 -9.55 10.29 -34.26
CA CYS A 571 -10.33 9.87 -35.42
C CYS A 571 -9.43 9.71 -36.65
N LYS A 572 -8.42 10.57 -36.83
CA LYS A 572 -7.44 10.43 -37.91
C LYS A 572 -6.68 9.11 -37.80
N ILE A 573 -6.05 8.83 -36.66
CA ILE A 573 -5.31 7.57 -36.45
C ILE A 573 -6.21 6.35 -36.62
N ILE A 574 -7.41 6.37 -36.04
CA ILE A 574 -8.35 5.24 -36.15
C ILE A 574 -8.75 5.01 -37.61
N ARG A 575 -9.04 6.07 -38.38
CA ARG A 575 -9.51 5.96 -39.77
C ARG A 575 -8.41 5.62 -40.77
N GLU A 576 -7.21 6.15 -40.58
CA GLU A 576 -6.10 5.98 -41.52
C GLU A 576 -5.30 4.70 -41.21
N THR A 577 -5.10 4.38 -39.94
CA THR A 577 -4.28 3.24 -39.51
C THR A 577 -5.10 2.00 -39.18
N ILE A 578 -6.09 2.12 -38.29
CA ILE A 578 -6.76 0.94 -37.72
C ILE A 578 -7.84 0.41 -38.66
N ARG A 579 -8.63 1.32 -39.23
CA ARG A 579 -9.80 1.00 -40.06
C ARG A 579 -9.49 0.08 -41.24
N PRO A 580 -8.41 0.25 -42.03
CA PRO A 580 -8.12 -0.65 -43.15
C PRO A 580 -7.94 -2.11 -42.72
N HIS A 581 -7.26 -2.34 -41.59
CA HIS A 581 -7.08 -3.68 -41.03
C HIS A 581 -8.39 -4.28 -40.54
N VAL A 582 -9.23 -3.48 -39.87
CA VAL A 582 -10.55 -3.92 -39.43
C VAL A 582 -11.42 -4.28 -40.63
N LEU A 583 -11.52 -3.41 -41.65
CA LEU A 583 -12.32 -3.65 -42.84
C LEU A 583 -11.91 -4.92 -43.60
N ALA A 584 -10.62 -5.25 -43.62
CA ALA A 584 -10.14 -6.49 -44.24
C ALA A 584 -10.68 -7.76 -43.58
N GLN A 585 -11.09 -7.69 -42.31
CA GLN A 585 -11.71 -8.81 -41.59
C GLN A 585 -13.24 -8.85 -41.70
N LEU A 586 -13.87 -7.76 -42.18
CA LEU A 586 -15.31 -7.66 -42.28
C LEU A 586 -15.81 -8.15 -43.64
N ARG A 587 -17.02 -8.71 -43.65
CA ARG A 587 -17.78 -8.97 -44.89
C ARG A 587 -18.99 -8.03 -44.92
N PRO A 588 -18.90 -6.88 -45.62
CA PRO A 588 -19.99 -5.91 -45.62
C PRO A 588 -21.26 -6.46 -46.27
N ASP A 589 -22.40 -6.27 -45.61
CA ASP A 589 -23.73 -6.73 -46.03
C ASP A 589 -24.36 -5.82 -47.12
N GLY A 590 -23.59 -5.47 -48.16
CA GLY A 590 -24.04 -4.64 -49.28
C GLY A 590 -24.18 -3.13 -49.00
N LYS A 591 -24.88 -2.41 -49.90
CA LYS A 591 -25.06 -0.95 -49.82
C LYS A 591 -26.07 -0.60 -48.71
N ARG A 592 -25.68 0.27 -47.78
CA ARG A 592 -26.52 0.73 -46.66
C ARG A 592 -27.68 1.60 -47.17
N ALA A 593 -28.88 1.33 -46.68
CA ALA A 593 -30.07 2.11 -47.01
C ALA A 593 -30.04 3.43 -46.22
N ALA A 594 -30.23 4.56 -46.90
CA ALA A 594 -30.16 5.88 -46.27
C ALA A 594 -31.30 6.12 -45.24
N ASP A 595 -32.38 5.37 -45.35
CA ASP A 595 -33.60 5.44 -44.55
C ASP A 595 -33.72 4.29 -43.52
N GLU A 596 -32.59 3.71 -43.10
CA GLU A 596 -32.51 2.62 -42.11
C GLU A 596 -31.90 3.10 -40.79
N LEU A 597 -32.62 2.90 -39.68
CA LEU A 597 -32.08 3.01 -38.32
C LEU A 597 -31.46 1.68 -37.92
N THR A 598 -30.18 1.67 -37.54
CA THR A 598 -29.52 0.49 -36.99
C THR A 598 -29.36 0.64 -35.48
N ILE A 599 -29.95 -0.28 -34.72
CA ILE A 599 -29.97 -0.27 -33.26
C ILE A 599 -29.07 -1.41 -32.77
N HIS A 600 -28.02 -1.08 -32.03
CA HIS A 600 -27.23 -2.06 -31.32
C HIS A 600 -27.73 -2.21 -29.88
N ILE A 601 -28.18 -3.42 -29.54
CA ILE A 601 -28.67 -3.77 -28.22
C ILE A 601 -27.61 -4.65 -27.55
N ARG A 602 -27.02 -4.16 -26.45
CA ARG A 602 -26.06 -4.96 -25.68
C ARG A 602 -26.79 -6.16 -25.06
N SER A 603 -26.24 -7.35 -25.25
CA SER A 603 -26.68 -8.60 -24.64
C SER A 603 -25.46 -9.46 -24.29
N GLY A 604 -25.59 -10.79 -24.14
CA GLY A 604 -24.48 -11.65 -23.73
C GLY A 604 -24.15 -11.55 -22.25
N ASP A 605 -22.86 -11.51 -21.97
CA ASP A 605 -22.27 -11.66 -20.63
C ASP A 605 -22.86 -10.76 -19.53
N ILE A 606 -23.36 -9.57 -19.87
CA ILE A 606 -23.96 -8.65 -18.91
C ILE A 606 -25.33 -9.12 -18.39
N PHE A 607 -25.97 -10.07 -19.09
CA PHE A 607 -27.20 -10.73 -18.69
C PHE A 607 -26.96 -12.13 -18.09
N ASP A 608 -25.70 -12.59 -17.99
CA ASP A 608 -25.32 -13.88 -17.43
C ASP A 608 -25.06 -13.80 -15.92
N GLY A 609 -26.11 -14.07 -15.13
CA GLY A 609 -26.05 -14.14 -13.66
C GLY A 609 -25.94 -12.78 -12.94
N PRO A 610 -25.91 -12.77 -11.59
CA PRO A 610 -25.77 -11.55 -10.79
C PRO A 610 -24.30 -11.11 -10.73
N GLN A 611 -23.87 -10.26 -11.65
CA GLN A 611 -22.48 -9.77 -11.70
C GLN A 611 -22.35 -8.32 -11.20
N ARG A 612 -21.68 -8.12 -10.06
CA ARG A 612 -21.30 -6.80 -9.54
C ARG A 612 -20.18 -6.11 -10.33
N ALA A 613 -19.38 -6.86 -11.09
CA ALA A 613 -18.19 -6.33 -11.77
C ALA A 613 -18.51 -5.30 -12.89
N TRP A 614 -19.74 -5.32 -13.41
CA TRP A 614 -20.17 -4.46 -14.53
C TRP A 614 -21.30 -3.50 -14.13
N ALA A 615 -21.43 -3.20 -12.85
CA ALA A 615 -22.49 -2.34 -12.31
C ALA A 615 -22.52 -0.94 -12.94
N TRP A 616 -21.37 -0.48 -13.47
CA TRP A 616 -21.22 0.77 -14.21
C TRP A 616 -21.89 0.76 -15.60
N TYR A 617 -22.25 -0.40 -16.15
CA TYR A 617 -22.83 -0.55 -17.50
C TYR A 617 -24.37 -0.58 -17.46
N ARG A 618 -24.99 0.58 -17.18
CA ARG A 618 -26.44 0.75 -17.20
C ARG A 618 -27.05 0.40 -18.56
N GLN A 619 -28.08 -0.46 -18.59
CA GLN A 619 -28.75 -0.89 -19.82
C GLN A 619 -29.92 0.03 -20.21
N PRO A 620 -30.10 0.39 -21.50
CA PRO A 620 -31.23 1.21 -21.94
C PRO A 620 -32.58 0.50 -21.80
N PRO A 621 -33.66 1.21 -21.41
CA PRO A 621 -35.01 0.66 -21.38
C PRO A 621 -35.61 0.53 -22.78
N LEU A 622 -36.69 -0.23 -22.91
CA LEU A 622 -37.49 -0.33 -24.13
C LEU A 622 -37.99 1.04 -24.61
N ALA A 623 -38.36 1.92 -23.67
CA ALA A 623 -38.78 3.29 -23.95
C ALA A 623 -37.74 4.07 -24.77
N PHE A 624 -36.45 3.91 -24.49
CA PHE A 624 -35.38 4.57 -25.24
C PHE A 624 -35.44 4.24 -26.73
N TYR A 625 -35.55 2.95 -27.08
CA TYR A 625 -35.59 2.52 -28.46
C TYR A 625 -36.86 2.98 -29.18
N LYS A 626 -38.01 2.88 -28.52
CA LYS A 626 -39.30 3.33 -29.06
C LYS A 626 -39.30 4.82 -29.38
N LEU A 627 -38.81 5.64 -28.44
CA LEU A 627 -38.71 7.09 -28.58
C LEU A 627 -37.91 7.51 -29.83
N ILE A 628 -36.79 6.83 -30.10
CA ILE A 628 -35.96 7.09 -31.29
C ILE A 628 -36.71 6.70 -32.57
N VAL A 629 -37.28 5.49 -32.61
CA VAL A 629 -38.00 4.97 -33.77
C VAL A 629 -39.17 5.89 -34.12
N ASP A 630 -39.95 6.31 -33.13
CA ASP A 630 -41.15 7.13 -33.32
C ASP A 630 -40.80 8.51 -33.84
N ARG A 631 -39.78 9.14 -33.26
CA ARG A 631 -39.30 10.47 -33.69
C ARG A 631 -38.80 10.44 -35.13
N LEU A 632 -37.93 9.48 -35.46
CA LEU A 632 -37.33 9.40 -36.79
C LEU A 632 -38.34 9.00 -37.86
N ARG A 633 -39.32 8.15 -37.52
CA ARG A 633 -40.42 7.80 -38.42
C ARG A 633 -41.36 8.98 -38.66
N ALA A 634 -41.72 9.71 -37.61
CA ALA A 634 -42.57 10.91 -37.72
C ALA A 634 -41.90 12.01 -38.57
N ALA A 635 -40.57 12.13 -38.48
CA ALA A 635 -39.78 13.03 -39.31
C ALA A 635 -39.55 12.54 -40.75
N GLY A 636 -40.01 11.33 -41.10
CA GLY A 636 -39.75 10.72 -42.42
C GLY A 636 -38.27 10.37 -42.68
N THR A 637 -37.43 10.39 -41.64
CA THR A 637 -35.99 10.11 -41.74
C THR A 637 -35.73 8.62 -42.01
N ILE A 638 -36.58 7.74 -41.46
CA ILE A 638 -36.43 6.29 -41.60
C ILE A 638 -37.73 5.64 -42.09
N SER A 639 -37.59 4.55 -42.84
CA SER A 639 -38.68 3.66 -43.25
C SER A 639 -38.55 2.24 -42.69
N ARG A 640 -37.37 1.88 -42.17
CA ARG A 640 -37.03 0.53 -41.69
C ARG A 640 -36.04 0.55 -40.53
N VAL A 641 -35.99 -0.56 -39.80
CA VAL A 641 -35.10 -0.74 -38.64
C VAL A 641 -34.25 -2.01 -38.78
N ARG A 642 -32.98 -1.95 -38.40
CA ARG A 642 -32.10 -3.11 -38.23
C ARG A 642 -31.75 -3.26 -36.76
N LEU A 643 -32.01 -4.43 -36.18
CA LEU A 643 -31.64 -4.77 -34.80
C LEU A 643 -30.38 -5.63 -34.83
N VAL A 644 -29.36 -5.24 -34.05
CA VAL A 644 -28.05 -5.89 -33.96
C VAL A 644 -27.78 -6.23 -32.50
N TYR A 645 -27.50 -7.49 -32.18
CA TYR A 645 -27.26 -7.95 -30.82
C TYR A 645 -26.49 -9.27 -30.79
N GLU A 646 -25.79 -9.56 -29.70
CA GLU A 646 -24.98 -10.78 -29.55
C GLU A 646 -25.89 -12.02 -29.42
N ASP A 647 -26.79 -11.98 -28.44
CA ASP A 647 -27.82 -12.99 -28.18
C ASP A 647 -29.17 -12.37 -27.75
N ARG A 648 -30.15 -13.21 -27.39
CA ARG A 648 -31.49 -12.79 -26.96
C ARG A 648 -31.63 -12.61 -25.43
N GLY A 649 -30.54 -12.53 -24.68
CA GLY A 649 -30.57 -12.39 -23.21
C GLY A 649 -31.15 -11.07 -22.72
N ASN A 650 -31.09 -10.01 -23.55
CA ASN A 650 -31.67 -8.71 -23.21
C ASN A 650 -33.19 -8.70 -23.45
N PRO A 651 -34.02 -8.43 -22.42
CA PRO A 651 -35.48 -8.53 -22.53
C PRO A 651 -36.08 -7.49 -23.50
N CYS A 652 -35.38 -6.37 -23.77
CA CYS A 652 -35.85 -5.36 -24.71
C CYS A 652 -35.91 -5.86 -26.15
N ILE A 653 -35.15 -6.90 -26.52
CA ILE A 653 -35.08 -7.43 -27.88
C ILE A 653 -36.46 -7.94 -28.34
N PRO A 654 -37.06 -8.98 -27.72
CA PRO A 654 -38.37 -9.48 -28.14
C PRO A 654 -39.50 -8.44 -28.00
N ALA A 655 -39.40 -7.56 -26.99
CA ALA A 655 -40.38 -6.51 -26.78
C ALA A 655 -40.34 -5.45 -27.90
N LEU A 656 -39.15 -5.08 -28.37
CA LEU A 656 -38.96 -4.15 -29.48
C LEU A 656 -39.40 -4.75 -30.82
N GLU A 657 -39.12 -6.04 -31.07
CA GLU A 657 -39.62 -6.73 -32.27
C GLU A 657 -41.16 -6.76 -32.32
N THR A 658 -41.79 -7.03 -31.17
CA THR A 658 -43.25 -6.98 -31.03
C THR A 658 -43.78 -5.58 -31.31
N TYR A 659 -43.13 -4.56 -30.76
CA TYR A 659 -43.46 -3.16 -31.02
C TYR A 659 -43.41 -2.80 -32.50
N LEU A 660 -42.28 -3.12 -33.18
CA LEU A 660 -42.08 -2.83 -34.60
C LEU A 660 -43.10 -3.56 -35.49
N THR A 661 -43.41 -4.82 -35.16
CA THR A 661 -44.44 -5.61 -35.85
C THR A 661 -45.82 -4.95 -35.75
N ASN A 662 -46.24 -4.58 -34.54
CA ASN A 662 -47.53 -3.94 -34.29
C ASN A 662 -47.63 -2.57 -34.97
N ALA A 663 -46.54 -1.81 -34.98
CA ALA A 663 -46.43 -0.52 -35.65
C ALA A 663 -46.31 -0.63 -37.19
N ARG A 664 -46.24 -1.86 -37.73
CA ARG A 664 -46.02 -2.16 -39.17
C ARG A 664 -44.77 -1.47 -39.72
N ILE A 665 -43.69 -1.48 -38.94
CA ILE A 665 -42.38 -0.97 -39.36
C ILE A 665 -41.56 -2.15 -39.86
N PRO A 666 -41.14 -2.19 -41.14
CA PRO A 666 -40.23 -3.21 -41.63
C PRO A 666 -38.95 -3.26 -40.79
N PHE A 667 -38.61 -4.45 -40.29
CA PHE A 667 -37.35 -4.62 -39.56
C PHE A 667 -36.66 -5.94 -39.91
N ARG A 668 -35.34 -5.96 -39.72
CA ARG A 668 -34.51 -7.16 -39.75
C ARG A 668 -33.75 -7.24 -38.44
N ALA A 669 -33.80 -8.40 -37.80
CA ALA A 669 -32.98 -8.70 -36.64
C ALA A 669 -31.80 -9.58 -37.05
N GLN A 670 -30.62 -9.31 -36.49
CA GLN A 670 -29.45 -10.16 -36.61
C GLN A 670 -28.90 -10.47 -35.21
N SER A 671 -28.47 -11.72 -35.05
CA SER A 671 -27.66 -12.20 -33.94
C SER A 671 -26.45 -12.90 -34.54
N GLY A 672 -25.26 -12.42 -34.21
CA GLY A 672 -24.05 -12.82 -34.90
C GLY A 672 -22.79 -12.59 -34.07
N THR A 673 -21.68 -12.86 -34.73
CA THR A 673 -20.35 -12.58 -34.20
C THR A 673 -20.08 -11.07 -34.16
N LEU A 674 -19.10 -10.65 -33.34
CA LEU A 674 -18.64 -9.27 -33.29
C LEU A 674 -18.29 -8.70 -34.69
N ALA A 675 -17.75 -9.53 -35.58
CA ALA A 675 -17.42 -9.13 -36.95
C ALA A 675 -18.69 -8.82 -37.77
N GLU A 676 -19.74 -9.64 -37.65
CA GLU A 676 -21.01 -9.45 -38.34
C GLU A 676 -21.77 -8.24 -37.80
N ASP A 677 -21.73 -8.04 -36.47
CA ASP A 677 -22.33 -6.87 -35.81
C ASP A 677 -21.61 -5.58 -36.21
N LEU A 678 -20.28 -5.57 -36.15
CA LEU A 678 -19.49 -4.42 -36.60
C LEU A 678 -19.73 -4.15 -38.09
N ALA A 679 -19.79 -5.19 -38.93
CA ALA A 679 -20.09 -5.03 -40.34
C ALA A 679 -21.45 -4.39 -40.56
N ALA A 680 -22.48 -4.73 -39.78
CA ALA A 680 -23.81 -4.13 -39.88
C ALA A 680 -23.86 -2.67 -39.40
N LEU A 681 -23.09 -2.33 -38.38
CA LEU A 681 -23.08 -1.01 -37.75
C LEU A 681 -22.20 0.01 -38.49
N ILE A 682 -21.06 -0.45 -39.03
CA ILE A 682 -20.11 0.44 -39.68
C ILE A 682 -20.74 1.11 -40.90
N ASP A 683 -20.61 2.44 -40.96
CA ASP A 683 -21.18 3.27 -42.02
C ASP A 683 -22.72 3.23 -42.16
N ALA A 684 -23.45 2.74 -41.16
CA ALA A 684 -24.89 2.95 -41.08
C ALA A 684 -25.21 4.46 -40.88
N PRO A 685 -26.22 5.01 -41.56
CA PRO A 685 -26.49 6.45 -41.53
C PRO A 685 -27.05 6.92 -40.19
N HIS A 686 -27.88 6.09 -39.55
CA HIS A 686 -28.56 6.41 -38.29
C HIS A 686 -28.31 5.27 -37.31
N LEU A 687 -27.69 5.59 -36.16
CA LEU A 687 -27.27 4.60 -35.17
C LEU A 687 -27.86 4.87 -33.79
N ALA A 688 -28.27 3.81 -33.09
CA ALA A 688 -28.64 3.87 -31.69
C ALA A 688 -27.81 2.90 -30.83
N PHE A 689 -27.28 3.40 -29.71
CA PHE A 689 -26.43 2.64 -28.79
C PHE A 689 -26.84 2.84 -27.33
N GLY A 690 -26.58 1.82 -26.50
CA GLY A 690 -26.51 1.99 -25.06
C GLY A 690 -25.16 2.52 -24.59
N PHE A 691 -24.98 2.63 -23.27
CA PHE A 691 -23.73 3.06 -22.66
C PHE A 691 -22.58 2.09 -22.97
N GLY A 692 -21.40 2.62 -23.34
CA GLY A 692 -20.18 1.84 -23.50
C GLY A 692 -19.22 2.30 -24.61
N THR A 693 -17.99 1.75 -24.60
CA THR A 693 -16.93 2.12 -25.55
C THR A 693 -17.13 1.54 -26.97
N PHE A 694 -17.96 0.51 -27.13
CA PHE A 694 -18.16 -0.14 -28.43
C PHE A 694 -18.82 0.77 -29.46
N GLY A 695 -19.97 1.37 -29.13
CA GLY A 695 -20.66 2.30 -30.03
C GLY A 695 -19.80 3.53 -30.36
N TYR A 696 -19.00 3.98 -29.38
CA TYR A 696 -18.03 5.06 -29.56
C TYR A 696 -16.97 4.71 -30.60
N ALA A 697 -16.37 3.52 -30.48
CA ALA A 697 -15.37 3.02 -31.42
C ALA A 697 -15.94 2.83 -32.85
N VAL A 698 -17.18 2.33 -32.98
CA VAL A 698 -17.88 2.25 -34.27
C VAL A 698 -17.99 3.63 -34.92
N CYS A 699 -18.34 4.65 -34.14
CA CYS A 699 -18.51 6.00 -34.63
C CYS A 699 -17.20 6.60 -35.16
N LYS A 700 -16.08 6.37 -34.47
CA LYS A 700 -14.75 6.83 -34.91
C LYS A 700 -14.26 6.10 -36.16
N LEU A 701 -14.52 4.80 -36.26
CA LEU A 701 -14.18 3.99 -37.43
C LEU A 701 -14.94 4.42 -38.69
N SER A 702 -16.17 4.91 -38.54
CA SER A 702 -17.01 5.29 -39.67
C SER A 702 -16.71 6.70 -40.16
N THR A 703 -17.03 6.93 -41.44
CA THR A 703 -16.98 8.24 -42.10
C THR A 703 -18.34 8.66 -42.68
N LYS A 704 -19.40 7.87 -42.45
CA LYS A 704 -20.70 8.03 -43.13
C LYS A 704 -21.91 8.14 -42.19
N ILE A 705 -21.68 8.05 -40.88
CA ILE A 705 -22.75 8.21 -39.89
C ILE A 705 -23.27 9.63 -39.93
N ARG A 706 -24.59 9.78 -40.09
CA ARG A 706 -25.27 11.08 -40.05
C ARG A 706 -25.80 11.38 -38.65
N SER A 707 -26.51 10.44 -38.03
CA SER A 707 -27.03 10.62 -36.67
C SER A 707 -26.66 9.50 -35.70
N VAL A 708 -26.33 9.89 -34.47
CA VAL A 708 -26.12 8.99 -33.33
C VAL A 708 -27.10 9.32 -32.22
N HIS A 709 -27.69 8.27 -31.66
CA HIS A 709 -28.64 8.33 -30.55
C HIS A 709 -28.11 7.45 -29.42
N PHE A 710 -27.92 7.99 -28.22
CA PHE A 710 -27.37 7.21 -27.11
C PHE A 710 -28.10 7.47 -25.80
N PHE A 711 -28.05 6.47 -24.91
CA PHE A 711 -28.67 6.51 -23.59
C PHE A 711 -27.64 6.80 -22.50
N GLY A 712 -27.82 7.86 -21.73
CA GLY A 712 -26.95 8.21 -20.60
C GLY A 712 -27.16 9.64 -20.10
N PRO A 713 -26.91 9.94 -18.81
CA PRO A 713 -26.84 11.32 -18.31
C PRO A 713 -25.66 12.08 -18.93
N GLU A 714 -25.73 13.40 -18.84
CA GLU A 714 -24.73 14.45 -19.07
C GLU A 714 -23.32 14.10 -19.64
N LEU A 715 -22.88 14.97 -20.55
CA LEU A 715 -21.63 15.06 -21.32
C LEU A 715 -20.27 14.59 -20.71
N ASN A 716 -20.18 14.31 -19.41
CA ASN A 716 -18.92 14.02 -18.70
C ASN A 716 -18.64 12.53 -18.42
N GLU A 717 -19.53 11.60 -18.75
CA GLU A 717 -19.36 10.19 -18.33
C GLU A 717 -18.33 9.39 -19.15
N PHE A 718 -17.94 9.90 -20.32
CA PHE A 718 -16.79 9.39 -21.06
C PHE A 718 -15.48 10.04 -20.63
N ALA A 719 -15.43 10.93 -19.62
CA ALA A 719 -14.20 11.64 -19.23
C ALA A 719 -13.02 10.70 -18.93
N LEU A 720 -13.28 9.44 -18.55
CA LEU A 720 -12.24 8.42 -18.33
C LEU A 720 -11.60 7.89 -19.62
N VAL A 721 -12.31 7.85 -20.75
CA VAL A 721 -11.80 7.48 -22.11
C VAL A 721 -11.73 8.66 -23.06
N GLY A 722 -12.19 9.83 -22.61
CA GLY A 722 -11.82 11.13 -23.12
C GLY A 722 -12.66 11.76 -24.23
N GLY A 723 -13.74 11.13 -24.68
CA GLY A 723 -14.37 11.56 -25.92
C GLY A 723 -15.87 11.75 -25.85
N ARG A 724 -16.41 12.61 -26.71
CA ARG A 724 -17.86 12.86 -26.82
C ARG A 724 -18.35 12.55 -28.23
N TYR A 725 -19.55 11.98 -28.37
CA TYR A 725 -20.08 11.69 -29.71
C TYR A 725 -20.18 12.95 -30.59
N ASP A 726 -20.44 14.13 -29.99
CA ASP A 726 -20.51 15.39 -30.71
C ASP A 726 -19.14 15.92 -31.19
N SER A 727 -18.03 15.55 -30.54
CA SER A 727 -16.68 15.91 -30.99
C SER A 727 -16.19 15.06 -32.17
N ILE A 728 -16.84 13.94 -32.51
CA ILE A 728 -16.41 13.09 -33.62
C ILE A 728 -16.61 13.82 -34.97
N PRO A 729 -15.55 14.02 -35.77
CA PRO A 729 -15.66 14.68 -37.06
C PRO A 729 -16.48 13.86 -38.06
N GLY A 730 -17.42 14.51 -38.75
CA GLY A 730 -18.25 13.91 -39.80
C GLY A 730 -19.64 13.42 -39.34
N ILE A 731 -19.95 13.45 -38.04
CA ILE A 731 -21.31 13.17 -37.54
C ILE A 731 -22.11 14.47 -37.53
N GLU A 732 -23.22 14.49 -38.26
CA GLU A 732 -24.09 15.67 -38.44
C GLU A 732 -24.94 15.96 -37.20
N HIS A 733 -25.57 14.91 -36.65
CA HIS A 733 -26.49 15.03 -35.52
C HIS A 733 -26.17 14.06 -34.38
N VAL A 734 -26.19 14.54 -33.15
CA VAL A 734 -25.98 13.73 -31.95
C VAL A 734 -27.08 14.00 -30.95
N TYR A 735 -27.79 12.94 -30.56
CA TYR A 735 -28.91 12.99 -29.64
C TYR A 735 -28.61 12.16 -28.39
N SER A 736 -28.67 12.81 -27.24
CA SER A 736 -28.68 12.16 -25.92
C SER A 736 -30.12 11.94 -25.49
N ILE A 737 -30.41 10.75 -24.98
CA ILE A 737 -31.71 10.44 -24.39
C ILE A 737 -31.48 10.24 -22.89
N VAL A 738 -32.12 11.11 -22.11
CA VAL A 738 -31.90 11.24 -20.67
C VAL A 738 -33.15 10.84 -19.90
N ASP A 739 -32.94 10.23 -18.74
CA ASP A 739 -33.98 9.99 -17.75
C ASP A 739 -34.20 11.27 -16.94
N THR A 740 -35.32 11.95 -17.20
CA THR A 740 -35.68 13.21 -16.53
C THR A 740 -36.46 13.01 -15.25
N ALA A 741 -37.16 11.87 -15.12
CA ALA A 741 -37.83 11.50 -13.88
C ALA A 741 -36.81 11.12 -12.78
N GLY A 742 -35.64 10.63 -13.19
CA GLY A 742 -34.59 10.21 -12.29
C GLY A 742 -34.93 8.92 -11.53
N GLU A 743 -35.87 8.12 -12.04
CA GLU A 743 -36.38 6.91 -11.38
C GLU A 743 -35.79 5.63 -11.98
N TYR A 744 -35.10 5.71 -13.12
CA TYR A 744 -34.50 4.54 -13.72
C TYR A 744 -33.19 4.14 -13.02
N ILE A 745 -32.77 2.89 -13.26
CA ILE A 745 -31.52 2.28 -12.78
C ILE A 745 -30.35 3.25 -12.91
N LYS A 746 -29.64 3.53 -11.81
CA LYS A 746 -28.48 4.42 -11.80
C LYS A 746 -27.21 3.72 -12.26
N ILE A 747 -26.23 4.51 -12.65
CA ILE A 747 -24.89 4.02 -12.96
C ILE A 747 -24.27 3.50 -11.67
N GLY A 748 -23.69 2.30 -11.72
CA GLY A 748 -23.17 1.62 -10.54
C GLY A 748 -24.19 0.71 -9.84
N ASP A 749 -25.45 0.73 -10.27
CA ASP A 749 -26.54 -0.04 -9.63
C ASP A 749 -27.03 -1.22 -10.48
N TRP A 750 -26.51 -1.41 -11.70
CA TRP A 750 -26.90 -2.55 -12.52
C TRP A 750 -26.49 -3.87 -11.84
N ALA A 751 -27.47 -4.72 -11.55
CA ALA A 751 -27.30 -6.01 -10.87
C ALA A 751 -28.03 -7.16 -11.60
N ASN A 752 -28.67 -6.88 -12.74
CA ASN A 752 -29.37 -7.85 -13.57
C ASN A 752 -30.45 -8.64 -12.80
N THR A 753 -31.14 -7.99 -11.85
CA THR A 753 -32.21 -8.62 -11.07
C THR A 753 -33.51 -8.73 -11.88
N PRO A 754 -34.45 -9.62 -11.52
CA PRO A 754 -35.76 -9.70 -12.16
C PRO A 754 -36.50 -8.36 -12.21
N GLU A 755 -36.45 -7.59 -11.12
CA GLU A 755 -37.11 -6.28 -11.00
C GLU A 755 -36.47 -5.25 -11.93
N GLN A 756 -35.14 -5.27 -12.06
CA GLN A 756 -34.43 -4.40 -13.01
C GLN A 756 -34.76 -4.78 -14.47
N ARG A 757 -34.90 -6.07 -14.77
CA ARG A 757 -35.31 -6.55 -16.11
C ARG A 757 -36.74 -6.15 -16.44
N GLU A 758 -37.65 -6.21 -15.47
CA GLU A 758 -39.02 -5.74 -15.61
C GLU A 758 -39.05 -4.23 -15.82
N MET A 759 -38.31 -3.47 -15.00
CA MET A 759 -38.16 -2.03 -15.16
C MET A 759 -37.61 -1.65 -16.54
N MET A 760 -36.69 -2.41 -17.14
CA MET A 760 -36.23 -2.17 -18.51
C MET A 760 -37.38 -2.19 -19.53
N ILE A 761 -38.40 -3.02 -19.33
CA ILE A 761 -39.54 -3.15 -20.25
C ILE A 761 -40.60 -2.10 -19.98
N ASP A 762 -40.91 -1.90 -18.70
CA ASP A 762 -42.07 -1.12 -18.27
C ASP A 762 -41.77 0.37 -18.03
N TYR A 763 -40.50 0.78 -18.11
CA TYR A 763 -40.14 2.19 -17.91
C TYR A 763 -40.91 3.12 -18.86
N PRO A 764 -41.54 4.19 -18.35
CA PRO A 764 -42.48 4.97 -19.15
C PRO A 764 -41.76 5.88 -20.15
N LEU A 765 -42.40 6.09 -21.30
CA LEU A 765 -41.85 6.87 -22.41
C LEU A 765 -41.68 8.36 -22.08
N ASP A 766 -42.62 8.92 -21.34
CA ASP A 766 -42.67 10.33 -20.92
C ASP A 766 -41.70 10.66 -19.77
N ALA A 767 -41.06 9.65 -19.16
CA ALA A 767 -39.92 9.86 -18.26
C ALA A 767 -38.61 10.15 -19.00
N LEU A 768 -38.55 9.92 -20.31
CA LEU A 768 -37.37 10.15 -21.13
C LEU A 768 -37.50 11.42 -21.98
N GLU A 769 -36.43 12.21 -22.04
CA GLU A 769 -36.33 13.39 -22.91
C GLU A 769 -35.18 13.23 -23.91
N ILE A 770 -35.38 13.78 -25.11
CA ILE A 770 -34.36 13.86 -26.15
C ILE A 770 -33.70 15.23 -26.10
N SER A 771 -32.38 15.24 -25.95
CA SER A 771 -31.55 16.43 -26.09
C SER A 771 -30.68 16.32 -27.35
N GLU A 772 -30.76 17.30 -28.27
CA GLU A 772 -29.82 17.41 -29.40
C GLU A 772 -28.55 18.11 -28.93
N VAL A 773 -27.47 17.35 -28.79
CA VAL A 773 -26.17 17.81 -28.30
C VAL A 773 -25.34 18.43 -29.44
N LYS A 774 -25.59 17.97 -30.67
CA LYS A 774 -25.02 18.52 -31.90
C LYS A 774 -26.06 18.46 -33.00
N GLY A 775 -26.24 19.57 -33.71
CA GLY A 775 -27.04 19.63 -34.93
C GLY A 775 -26.39 20.59 -35.93
N ALA A 776 -26.85 20.55 -37.18
CA ALA A 776 -26.46 21.56 -38.15
C ALA A 776 -26.83 22.95 -37.61
N THR A 777 -25.86 23.86 -37.51
CA THR A 777 -26.15 25.29 -37.32
C THR A 777 -27.19 25.69 -38.36
N LYS A 778 -28.37 26.10 -37.89
CA LYS A 778 -29.47 26.55 -38.73
C LYS A 778 -29.07 27.69 -39.65
#